data_AF-A0A250XG34-F1
#
_entry.id   AF-A0A250XG34-F1
#
_cell.length_a   1.000
_cell.length_b   1.000
_cell.length_c   1.000
_cell.angle_alpha   90.00
_cell.angle_beta   90.00
_cell.angle_gamma   90.00
#
_symmetry.space_group_name_H-M   'P 1'
#
loop_
_entity.id
_entity.type
_entity.pdbx_description
1 polymer ?
#
loop_
_entity_poly.entity_id
_entity_poly.type
_entity_poly.pdbx_seq_one_letter_code
_entity_poly.pdbx_strand_id
1 'polypeptide(L)'
;MAKNAGMQTVSSGFVQLLLSQLSTRVISFLLNLLIARHLSPEDYGLSAVQFHLITTTILLLSREGLRRGCLRFQNDAAQTPSEGTRRILSVAWIVIPAGLIVTSGVVFCALFMSDADADSTFRAAVKLHGVAGMLELIAEPLYILALINLKFKLRATVDTASLLAKSGLTLLLVSMTDLEPALVFSLAQISFSLVTLLSYGAFIGPDAVRSLQQRDSKGLKWGPQQKEVLWMSGLFSLQALEKQVLAEGSKMVMVAVQSQYNQGVYGLVGNLGSLLVRTLFQPLEEIAFTSFSRFQVSINDHQHSNSDPAKEKEGLSELAHVLKVLMKSVSLIGLLSASFGPAYSYTLIRIVYSTRWSETEAPMVLSCYSVYILLLSINGISESFVHAVLDSRGIQQTNLLLVLFSVLHMATSIVLIRAAGAMGLVLADAVNMMLRIACSTWYILHHFRSLPTFRLHHLMPSSVSVAGFLTASGVTLLSQWIFLPPQQLVVMSTREFSLKSVERPRHLALYSCGREGQMGAYLSSPITTKEIWEGKGVTVKYGGSAMQGWRRTMEDAHLAEVELDPAGNTCLFGVFDGHGGAEVAKFCQRYMVKEFQALNGHSDGDVEEALVRVFHRMDDMLRDQQYLEEIEKLKIKEGNEDEEAGEDSENGAGAMDALDLLKRVFQLKRFMGDGAASGEGNSSKTESSKPVDPEEAMVQAGCTAVVAIKRDDMLYVANAGDSRGVLCRGTKAVALSEDHKPANDIEKNRIIAAGGFLSDIGGVCRVNGNLNLSRAIGDLRYKTNNELPAAAQIITAEPDVRKFQITSEDRFFVLACDGVWDVMSNQDVVDFVSQRLDQGMEPAQIACAMLDACLANDPKEARGIGCDNMTAIVVLLNPKD
;
A
#
# COMPACT_ATOMS: atom_id res chain seq x y z
N MET A 1 23.31 30.60 -42.27
CA MET A 1 23.57 29.14 -42.18
C MET A 1 24.35 28.72 -40.93
N ALA A 2 25.35 29.48 -40.44
CA ALA A 2 26.08 29.14 -39.20
C ALA A 2 25.22 29.17 -37.89
N LYS A 3 24.19 30.02 -37.81
CA LYS A 3 23.22 30.05 -36.67
C LYS A 3 22.38 28.77 -36.53
N ASN A 4 22.11 28.05 -37.63
CA ASN A 4 21.30 26.82 -37.60
C ASN A 4 22.13 25.57 -37.23
N ALA A 5 23.43 25.55 -37.58
CA ALA A 5 24.32 24.44 -37.24
C ALA A 5 24.60 24.36 -35.73
N GLY A 6 24.88 25.50 -35.08
CA GLY A 6 25.08 25.54 -33.63
C GLY A 6 23.82 25.16 -32.82
N MET A 7 22.64 25.54 -33.31
CA MET A 7 21.36 25.21 -32.68
C MET A 7 20.98 23.73 -32.86
N GLN A 8 21.33 23.10 -33.99
CA GLN A 8 21.18 21.66 -34.19
C GLN A 8 22.13 20.84 -33.31
N THR A 9 23.40 21.24 -33.16
CA THR A 9 24.37 20.55 -32.28
C THR A 9 23.99 20.65 -30.80
N VAL A 10 23.48 21.81 -30.35
CA VAL A 10 22.92 21.97 -29.00
C VAL A 10 21.64 21.15 -28.83
N SER A 11 20.76 21.08 -29.84
CA SER A 11 19.55 20.24 -29.77
C SER A 11 19.86 18.75 -29.71
N SER A 12 20.88 18.28 -30.44
CA SER A 12 21.31 16.87 -30.45
C SER A 12 21.94 16.44 -29.12
N GLY A 13 22.84 17.27 -28.57
CA GLY A 13 23.41 17.04 -27.24
C GLY A 13 22.38 17.12 -26.12
N PHE A 14 21.41 18.03 -26.24
CA PHE A 14 20.29 18.15 -25.32
C PHE A 14 19.34 16.95 -25.39
N VAL A 15 19.01 16.46 -26.59
CA VAL A 15 18.21 15.23 -26.79
C VAL A 15 18.91 14.01 -26.21
N GLN A 16 20.23 13.88 -26.38
CA GLN A 16 21.00 12.79 -25.77
C GLN A 16 21.02 12.85 -24.23
N LEU A 17 21.11 14.04 -23.65
CA LEU A 17 20.98 14.25 -22.21
C LEU A 17 19.57 13.87 -21.71
N LEU A 18 18.53 14.25 -22.46
CA LEU A 18 17.14 13.91 -22.19
C LEU A 18 16.91 12.39 -22.20
N LEU A 19 17.39 11.71 -23.25
CA LEU A 19 17.35 10.25 -23.36
C LEU A 19 18.07 9.58 -22.20
N SER A 20 19.25 10.07 -21.82
CA SER A 20 20.00 9.53 -20.69
C SER A 20 19.24 9.70 -19.37
N GLN A 21 18.63 10.86 -19.12
CA GLN A 21 17.84 11.09 -17.90
C GLN A 21 16.56 10.24 -17.87
N LEU A 22 15.92 10.06 -19.03
CA LEU A 22 14.75 9.21 -19.18
C LEU A 22 15.09 7.75 -18.83
N SER A 23 16.18 7.22 -19.39
CA SER A 23 16.62 5.85 -19.13
C SER A 23 16.89 5.61 -17.64
N THR A 24 17.59 6.52 -16.96
CA THR A 24 17.89 6.37 -15.53
C THR A 24 16.60 6.37 -14.68
N ARG A 25 15.63 7.23 -14.99
CA ARG A 25 14.36 7.29 -14.26
C ARG A 25 13.48 6.07 -14.50
N VAL A 26 13.46 5.52 -15.71
CA VAL A 26 12.75 4.27 -16.03
C VAL A 26 13.38 3.09 -15.30
N ILE A 27 14.71 2.98 -15.31
CA ILE A 27 15.42 1.90 -14.59
C ILE A 27 15.13 1.96 -13.10
N SER A 28 15.21 3.15 -12.49
CA SER A 28 14.86 3.33 -11.08
C SER A 28 13.41 2.94 -10.77
N PHE A 29 12.48 3.29 -11.65
CA PHE A 29 11.07 2.92 -11.49
C PHE A 29 10.89 1.40 -11.55
N LEU A 30 11.49 0.71 -12.52
CA LEU A 30 11.41 -0.75 -12.65
C LEU A 30 11.98 -1.48 -11.43
N LEU A 31 13.06 -0.98 -10.85
CA LEU A 31 13.63 -1.56 -9.64
C LEU A 31 12.72 -1.34 -8.41
N ASN A 32 12.22 -0.12 -8.23
CA ASN A 32 11.27 0.19 -7.15
C ASN A 32 9.95 -0.57 -7.30
N LEU A 33 9.55 -0.84 -8.54
CA LEU A 33 8.41 -1.68 -8.87
C LEU A 33 8.61 -3.12 -8.35
N LEU A 34 9.74 -3.74 -8.68
CA LEU A 34 10.06 -5.09 -8.23
C LEU A 34 10.09 -5.18 -6.69
N ILE A 35 10.66 -4.17 -6.04
CA ILE A 35 10.69 -4.06 -4.57
C ILE A 35 9.27 -4.00 -4.00
N ALA A 36 8.42 -3.12 -4.53
CA ALA A 36 7.06 -2.94 -4.04
C ALA A 36 6.18 -4.21 -4.17
N ARG A 37 6.43 -5.06 -5.17
CA ARG A 37 5.69 -6.34 -5.33
C ARG A 37 5.92 -7.33 -4.19
N HIS A 38 7.06 -7.25 -3.51
CA HIS A 38 7.40 -8.16 -2.42
C HIS A 38 7.00 -7.63 -1.04
N LEU A 39 6.65 -6.35 -0.92
CA LEU A 39 6.39 -5.69 0.35
C LEU A 39 4.89 -5.60 0.67
N SER A 40 4.57 -5.51 1.95
CA SER A 40 3.26 -5.04 2.41
C SER A 40 3.14 -3.52 2.24
N PRO A 41 1.92 -2.95 2.20
CA PRO A 41 1.73 -1.50 2.23
C PRO A 41 2.41 -0.82 3.42
N GLU A 42 2.37 -1.43 4.60
CA GLU A 42 2.98 -0.91 5.84
C GLU A 42 4.51 -0.82 5.70
N ASP A 43 5.15 -1.89 5.23
CA ASP A 43 6.60 -1.94 5.03
C ASP A 43 7.05 -0.94 3.97
N TYR A 44 6.27 -0.81 2.90
CA TYR A 44 6.52 0.17 1.86
C TYR A 44 6.37 1.61 2.40
N GLY A 45 5.40 1.85 3.29
CA GLY A 45 5.18 3.13 3.97
C GLY A 45 6.37 3.58 4.80
N LEU A 46 7.02 2.65 5.52
CA LEU A 46 8.25 2.93 6.28
C LEU A 46 9.36 3.50 5.38
N SER A 47 9.61 2.84 4.25
CA SER A 47 10.67 3.24 3.31
C SER A 47 10.33 4.50 2.51
N ALA A 48 9.15 4.52 1.88
CA ALA A 48 8.75 5.54 0.93
C ALA A 48 8.41 6.89 1.61
N VAL A 49 8.04 6.87 2.89
CA VAL A 49 7.59 8.06 3.61
C VAL A 49 8.51 8.36 4.79
N GLN A 50 8.56 7.50 5.81
CA GLN A 50 9.20 7.86 7.08
C GLN A 50 10.72 7.98 6.97
N PHE A 51 11.39 6.92 6.50
CA PHE A 51 12.85 6.90 6.34
C PHE A 51 13.33 7.87 5.27
N HIS A 52 12.54 8.04 4.21
CA HIS A 52 12.77 9.08 3.22
C HIS A 52 12.73 10.47 3.85
N LEU A 53 11.73 10.78 4.69
CA LEU A 53 11.60 12.07 5.35
C LEU A 53 12.78 12.31 6.31
N ILE A 54 13.20 11.31 7.09
CA ILE A 54 14.37 11.42 7.98
C ILE A 54 15.63 11.78 7.18
N THR A 55 15.93 10.99 6.15
CA THR A 55 17.15 11.16 5.34
C THR A 55 17.14 12.50 4.59
N THR A 56 16.04 12.83 3.93
CA THR A 56 15.88 14.09 3.20
C THR A 56 15.96 15.30 4.13
N THR A 57 15.39 15.23 5.34
CA THR A 57 15.48 16.29 6.35
C THR A 57 16.92 16.52 6.78
N ILE A 58 17.64 15.44 7.13
CA ILE A 58 19.04 15.53 7.54
C ILE A 58 19.86 16.22 6.45
N LEU A 59 19.73 15.74 5.21
CA LEU A 59 20.56 16.22 4.10
C LEU A 59 20.22 17.65 3.70
N LEU A 60 18.93 18.00 3.57
CA LEU A 60 18.51 19.34 3.14
C LEU A 60 18.95 20.41 4.14
N LEU A 61 18.68 20.22 5.43
CA LEU A 61 18.99 21.19 6.47
C LEU A 61 20.51 21.33 6.69
N SER A 62 21.26 20.24 6.48
CA SER A 62 22.71 20.25 6.72
C SER A 62 23.51 20.84 5.56
N ARG A 63 23.15 20.52 4.30
CA ARG A 63 24.06 20.78 3.16
C ARG A 63 23.58 21.80 2.13
N GLU A 64 22.28 22.03 1.98
CA GLU A 64 21.77 22.83 0.85
C GLU A 64 22.24 24.29 0.91
N GLY A 65 22.20 24.91 2.10
CA GLY A 65 22.68 26.28 2.28
C GLY A 65 24.19 26.42 2.06
N LEU A 66 24.97 25.46 2.54
CA LEU A 66 26.42 25.38 2.32
C LEU A 66 26.76 25.22 0.84
N ARG A 67 26.09 24.29 0.15
CA ARG A 67 26.26 24.05 -1.29
C ARG A 67 26.01 25.32 -2.10
N ARG A 68 24.91 26.04 -1.84
CA ARG A 68 24.58 27.29 -2.55
C ARG A 68 25.54 28.43 -2.24
N GLY A 69 25.95 28.59 -0.98
CA GLY A 69 26.94 29.60 -0.60
C GLY A 69 28.29 29.37 -1.28
N CYS A 70 28.77 28.11 -1.31
CA CYS A 70 30.02 27.73 -1.96
C CYS A 70 29.99 27.96 -3.48
N LEU A 71 28.87 27.71 -4.16
CA LEU A 71 28.73 27.96 -5.60
C LEU A 71 28.73 29.45 -5.95
N ARG A 72 28.17 30.30 -5.08
CA ARG A 72 28.17 31.76 -5.28
C ARG A 72 29.56 32.37 -5.15
N PHE A 73 30.49 31.66 -4.49
CA PHE A 73 31.86 32.08 -4.29
C PHE A 73 32.75 32.00 -5.56
N GLN A 74 32.19 31.61 -6.71
CA GLN A 74 32.94 31.40 -7.96
C GLN A 74 33.49 32.68 -8.62
N ASN A 75 33.20 33.89 -8.14
CA ASN A 75 33.64 35.13 -8.79
C ASN A 75 34.72 35.93 -8.03
N ASP A 76 35.82 36.19 -8.77
CA ASP A 76 36.68 37.38 -8.80
C ASP A 76 37.88 37.59 -7.85
N ALA A 77 38.24 36.70 -6.92
CA ALA A 77 39.32 37.00 -5.95
C ALA A 77 40.45 35.96 -5.75
N ALA A 78 40.52 34.89 -6.56
CA ALA A 78 41.59 33.88 -6.45
C ALA A 78 42.62 34.03 -7.57
N GLN A 79 43.90 34.20 -7.21
CA GLN A 79 44.99 34.34 -8.20
C GLN A 79 45.33 33.01 -8.87
N THR A 80 45.00 31.88 -8.24
CA THR A 80 45.24 30.52 -8.77
C THR A 80 44.04 29.58 -8.52
N PRO A 81 43.81 28.58 -9.41
CA PRO A 81 42.74 27.58 -9.25
C PRO A 81 42.83 26.75 -7.96
N SER A 82 44.04 26.46 -7.49
CA SER A 82 44.29 25.71 -6.25
C SER A 82 43.91 26.52 -5.00
N GLU A 83 44.10 27.84 -5.03
CA GLU A 83 43.71 28.72 -3.95
C GLU A 83 42.19 28.85 -3.81
N GLY A 84 41.47 28.95 -4.93
CA GLY A 84 40.00 28.91 -4.96
C GLY A 84 39.45 27.61 -4.38
N THR A 85 39.99 26.48 -4.82
CA THR A 85 39.64 25.14 -4.31
C THR A 85 39.86 25.03 -2.80
N ARG A 86 41.00 25.52 -2.29
CA ARG A 86 41.33 25.49 -0.86
C ARG A 86 40.37 26.34 -0.03
N ARG A 87 40.03 27.55 -0.50
CA ARG A 87 39.09 28.45 0.19
C ARG A 87 37.69 27.84 0.27
N ILE A 88 37.20 27.22 -0.81
CA ILE A 88 35.88 26.59 -0.83
C ILE A 88 35.85 25.37 0.10
N LEU A 89 36.85 24.49 0.02
CA LEU A 89 36.95 23.34 0.93
C LEU A 89 36.98 23.77 2.40
N SER A 90 37.68 24.86 2.72
CA SER A 90 37.78 25.36 4.09
C SER A 90 36.44 25.71 4.75
N VAL A 91 35.43 26.09 3.95
CA VAL A 91 34.06 26.34 4.41
C VAL A 91 33.20 25.09 4.26
N ALA A 92 33.35 24.33 3.17
CA ALA A 92 32.55 23.14 2.89
C ALA A 92 32.68 22.07 3.98
N TRP A 93 33.86 21.91 4.61
CA TRP A 93 34.05 20.95 5.71
C TRP A 93 33.18 21.23 6.95
N ILE A 94 32.63 22.44 7.12
CA ILE A 94 31.68 22.77 8.21
C ILE A 94 30.40 21.93 8.10
N VAL A 95 30.09 21.41 6.92
CA VAL A 95 28.91 20.55 6.71
C VAL A 95 28.90 19.32 7.60
N ILE A 96 30.07 18.80 7.98
CA ILE A 96 30.20 17.61 8.83
C ILE A 96 29.81 17.90 10.28
N PRO A 97 30.44 18.85 11.01
CA PRO A 97 30.03 19.16 12.37
C PRO A 97 28.62 19.78 12.44
N ALA A 98 28.23 20.62 11.49
CA ALA A 98 26.86 21.13 11.43
C ALA A 98 25.84 19.99 11.18
N GLY A 99 26.18 19.09 10.26
CA GLY A 99 25.39 17.92 9.94
C GLY A 99 25.28 16.92 11.09
N LEU A 100 26.30 16.79 11.93
CA LEU A 100 26.22 15.96 13.15
C LEU A 100 25.17 16.51 14.13
N ILE A 101 25.11 17.83 14.33
CA ILE A 101 24.12 18.48 15.19
C ILE A 101 22.72 18.26 14.63
N VAL A 102 22.52 18.52 13.34
CA VAL A 102 21.22 18.33 12.67
C VAL A 102 20.80 16.86 12.71
N THR A 103 21.70 15.93 12.36
CA THR A 103 21.43 14.49 12.39
C THR A 103 21.02 14.03 13.78
N SER A 104 21.75 14.46 14.81
CA SER A 104 21.43 14.13 16.20
C SER A 104 20.06 14.66 16.60
N GLY A 105 19.73 15.91 16.21
CA GLY A 105 18.42 16.51 16.47
C GLY A 105 17.28 15.78 15.76
N VAL A 106 17.44 15.43 14.48
CA VAL A 106 16.42 14.72 13.69
C VAL A 106 16.22 13.30 14.20
N VAL A 107 17.30 12.56 14.45
CA VAL A 107 17.23 11.20 15.03
C VAL A 107 16.59 11.25 16.42
N PHE A 108 16.96 12.22 17.26
CA PHE A 108 16.33 12.40 18.56
C PHE A 108 14.83 12.69 18.44
N CYS A 109 14.43 13.62 17.56
CA CYS A 109 13.01 13.92 17.35
C CYS A 109 12.25 12.70 16.82
N ALA A 110 12.80 11.95 15.87
CA ALA A 110 12.18 10.74 15.32
C ALA A 110 12.00 9.66 16.40
N LEU A 111 13.01 9.46 17.26
CA LEU A 111 12.93 8.51 18.37
C LEU A 111 12.02 9.00 19.51
N PHE A 112 11.91 10.31 19.71
CA PHE A 112 11.03 10.90 20.72
C PHE A 112 9.56 10.84 20.28
N MET A 113 9.31 11.01 18.98
CA MET A 113 7.98 10.88 18.39
C MET A 113 7.55 9.43 18.19
N SER A 114 8.48 8.47 18.24
CA SER A 114 8.14 7.04 18.28
C SER A 114 7.68 6.63 19.67
N ASP A 115 6.61 5.84 19.78
CA ASP A 115 6.07 5.36 21.05
C ASP A 115 7.14 4.67 21.92
N ALA A 116 6.94 4.68 23.25
CA ALA A 116 7.83 4.00 24.19
C ALA A 116 7.98 2.50 23.88
N ASP A 117 6.93 1.90 23.32
CA ASP A 117 6.86 0.50 22.88
C ASP A 117 7.29 0.28 21.42
N ALA A 118 7.78 1.31 20.72
CA ALA A 118 8.25 1.17 19.33
C ALA A 118 9.30 0.05 19.24
N ASP A 119 9.18 -0.83 18.25
CA ASP A 119 10.03 -2.00 18.18
C ASP A 119 11.54 -1.66 18.19
N SER A 120 12.33 -2.52 18.82
CA SER A 120 13.78 -2.38 18.96
C SER A 120 14.47 -2.24 17.59
N THR A 121 13.93 -2.90 16.57
CA THR A 121 14.43 -2.90 15.21
C THR A 121 14.13 -1.57 14.51
N PHE A 122 12.94 -1.00 14.70
CA PHE A 122 12.63 0.34 14.19
C PHE A 122 13.57 1.41 14.78
N ARG A 123 13.85 1.34 16.08
CA ARG A 123 14.79 2.26 16.74
C ARG A 123 16.23 2.09 16.21
N ALA A 124 16.63 0.86 15.89
CA ALA A 124 17.91 0.61 15.23
C ALA A 124 17.92 1.18 13.79
N ALA A 125 16.85 0.99 13.03
CA ALA A 125 16.69 1.49 11.67
C ALA A 125 16.78 3.02 11.58
N VAL A 126 16.16 3.76 12.50
CA VAL A 126 16.27 5.23 12.58
C VAL A 126 17.72 5.68 12.80
N LYS A 127 18.46 5.00 13.70
CA LYS A 127 19.88 5.30 13.93
C LYS A 127 20.74 5.01 12.69
N LEU A 128 20.48 3.89 12.01
CA LEU A 128 21.18 3.53 10.77
C LEU A 128 20.93 4.54 9.64
N HIS A 129 19.72 5.10 9.54
CA HIS A 129 19.45 6.21 8.62
C HIS A 129 20.22 7.49 8.99
N GLY A 130 20.39 7.77 10.29
CA GLY A 130 21.29 8.82 10.75
C GLY A 130 22.75 8.60 10.32
N VAL A 131 23.24 7.36 10.43
CA VAL A 131 24.58 6.97 9.96
C VAL A 131 24.71 7.16 8.44
N ALA A 132 23.71 6.71 7.68
CA ALA A 132 23.69 6.88 6.24
C ALA A 132 23.74 8.37 5.83
N GLY A 133 22.93 9.21 6.47
CA GLY A 133 22.97 10.67 6.29
C GLY A 133 24.35 11.26 6.55
N MET A 134 25.03 10.83 7.61
CA MET A 134 26.40 11.27 7.91
C MET A 134 27.43 10.83 6.86
N LEU A 135 27.33 9.60 6.33
CA LEU A 135 28.20 9.12 5.25
C LEU A 135 28.05 9.99 3.99
N GLU A 136 26.83 10.36 3.62
CA GLU A 136 26.58 11.29 2.51
C GLU A 136 27.14 12.70 2.79
N LEU A 137 27.01 13.20 4.03
CA LEU A 137 27.54 14.51 4.40
C LEU A 137 29.08 14.56 4.39
N ILE A 138 29.74 13.43 4.65
CA ILE A 138 31.21 13.31 4.51
C ILE A 138 31.61 13.41 3.02
N ALA A 139 30.79 12.89 2.10
CA ALA A 139 31.03 12.99 0.66
C ALA A 139 30.80 14.41 0.10
N GLU A 140 30.02 15.23 0.80
CA GLU A 140 29.52 16.51 0.32
C GLU A 140 30.59 17.53 -0.11
N PRO A 141 31.71 17.73 0.62
CA PRO A 141 32.76 18.66 0.18
C PRO A 141 33.38 18.27 -1.16
N LEU A 142 33.52 16.96 -1.41
CA LEU A 142 34.03 16.43 -2.67
C LEU A 142 32.98 16.55 -3.79
N TYR A 143 31.70 16.37 -3.44
CA TYR A 143 30.58 16.62 -4.34
C TYR A 143 30.55 18.10 -4.81
N ILE A 144 30.66 19.05 -3.88
CA ILE A 144 30.70 20.49 -4.19
C ILE A 144 31.86 20.80 -5.13
N LEU A 145 33.04 20.22 -4.87
CA LEU A 145 34.21 20.39 -5.72
C LEU A 145 34.00 19.79 -7.12
N ALA A 146 33.35 18.63 -7.24
CA ALA A 146 32.98 18.05 -8.54
C ALA A 146 32.02 18.97 -9.32
N LEU A 147 31.07 19.61 -8.62
CA LEU A 147 30.08 20.51 -9.20
C LEU A 147 30.72 21.80 -9.71
N ILE A 148 31.61 22.41 -8.93
CA ILE A 148 32.39 23.61 -9.33
C ILE A 148 33.28 23.32 -10.54
N ASN A 149 33.87 22.12 -10.58
CA ASN A 149 34.68 21.67 -11.71
C ASN A 149 33.84 21.16 -12.90
N LEU A 150 32.51 21.36 -12.88
CA LEU A 150 31.59 21.00 -13.96
C LEU A 150 31.68 19.52 -14.37
N LYS A 151 32.03 18.62 -13.44
CA LYS A 151 32.12 17.17 -13.67
C LYS A 151 30.72 16.52 -13.65
N PHE A 152 29.79 17.03 -14.47
CA PHE A 152 28.39 16.60 -14.51
C PHE A 152 28.22 15.11 -14.87
N LYS A 153 29.08 14.59 -15.76
CA LYS A 153 29.05 13.17 -16.15
C LYS A 153 29.38 12.24 -14.98
N LEU A 154 30.39 12.61 -14.17
CA LEU A 154 30.76 11.86 -12.97
C LEU A 154 29.58 11.82 -11.99
N ARG A 155 28.92 12.97 -11.74
CA ARG A 155 27.73 13.03 -10.89
C ARG A 155 26.63 12.09 -11.36
N ALA A 156 26.25 12.17 -12.64
CA ALA A 156 25.21 11.30 -13.19
C ALA A 156 25.54 9.81 -13.03
N THR A 157 26.81 9.42 -13.22
CA THR A 157 27.27 8.04 -13.02
C THR A 157 27.20 7.64 -11.55
N VAL A 158 27.65 8.48 -10.61
CA VAL A 158 27.63 8.18 -9.17
C VAL A 158 26.20 8.08 -8.63
N ASP A 159 25.32 9.02 -9.00
CA ASP A 159 23.92 9.01 -8.60
C ASP A 159 23.23 7.72 -9.10
N THR A 160 23.49 7.32 -10.35
CA THR A 160 22.94 6.09 -10.93
C THR A 160 23.50 4.84 -10.25
N ALA A 161 24.81 4.76 -10.03
CA ALA A 161 25.45 3.62 -9.40
C ALA A 161 24.97 3.41 -7.95
N SER A 162 24.83 4.50 -7.19
CA SER A 162 24.35 4.46 -5.81
C SER A 162 22.90 3.98 -5.73
N LEU A 163 22.05 4.43 -6.64
CA LEU A 163 20.65 4.01 -6.73
C LEU A 163 20.50 2.54 -7.12
N LEU A 164 21.32 2.06 -8.06
CA LEU A 164 21.38 0.63 -8.44
C LEU A 164 21.85 -0.23 -7.25
N ALA A 165 22.87 0.22 -6.52
CA ALA A 165 23.37 -0.48 -5.34
C ALA A 165 22.32 -0.58 -4.22
N LYS A 166 21.61 0.53 -3.94
CA LYS A 166 20.49 0.55 -2.99
C LYS A 166 19.39 -0.43 -3.39
N SER A 167 18.92 -0.32 -4.62
CA SER A 167 17.76 -1.08 -5.09
C SER A 167 18.08 -2.57 -5.23
N GLY A 168 19.28 -2.88 -5.74
CA GLY A 168 19.78 -4.25 -5.83
C GLY A 168 19.96 -4.90 -4.45
N LEU A 169 20.52 -4.18 -3.48
CA LEU A 169 20.66 -4.70 -2.12
C LEU A 169 19.29 -4.86 -1.45
N THR A 170 18.34 -3.95 -1.69
CA THR A 170 16.97 -4.09 -1.17
C THR A 170 16.32 -5.37 -1.70
N LEU A 171 16.38 -5.61 -3.01
CA LEU A 171 15.85 -6.83 -3.62
C LEU A 171 16.53 -8.09 -3.07
N LEU A 172 17.86 -8.07 -2.97
CA LEU A 172 18.62 -9.20 -2.44
C LEU A 172 18.19 -9.56 -1.01
N LEU A 173 18.10 -8.57 -0.14
CA LEU A 173 17.77 -8.79 1.27
C LEU A 173 16.29 -9.15 1.47
N VAL A 174 15.37 -8.52 0.74
CA VAL A 174 13.95 -8.89 0.80
C VAL A 174 13.72 -10.33 0.28
N SER A 175 14.49 -10.78 -0.71
CA SER A 175 14.31 -12.12 -1.30
C SER A 175 15.13 -13.24 -0.67
N MET A 176 16.22 -12.95 0.04
CA MET A 176 17.15 -13.97 0.54
C MET A 176 17.32 -14.01 2.07
N THR A 177 16.69 -13.09 2.81
CA THR A 177 16.85 -13.02 4.27
C THR A 177 15.53 -12.74 4.96
N ASP A 178 15.34 -13.30 6.15
CA ASP A 178 14.19 -13.01 7.04
C ASP A 178 14.41 -11.74 7.87
N LEU A 179 15.22 -10.81 7.36
CA LEU A 179 15.47 -9.54 8.04
C LEU A 179 14.20 -8.69 8.00
N GLU A 180 13.87 -8.06 9.13
CA GLU A 180 12.76 -7.12 9.16
C GLU A 180 12.94 -5.99 8.12
N PRO A 181 11.87 -5.60 7.41
CA PRO A 181 11.91 -4.61 6.35
C PRO A 181 12.58 -3.29 6.77
N ALA A 182 12.39 -2.87 8.03
CA ALA A 182 13.02 -1.68 8.59
C ALA A 182 14.56 -1.70 8.50
N LEU A 183 15.20 -2.84 8.81
CA LEU A 183 16.65 -3.02 8.69
C LEU A 183 17.08 -3.13 7.24
N VAL A 184 16.30 -3.85 6.42
CA VAL A 184 16.60 -4.01 4.99
C VAL A 184 16.73 -2.65 4.31
N PHE A 185 15.75 -1.75 4.50
CA PHE A 185 15.82 -0.40 3.92
C PHE A 185 16.97 0.44 4.49
N SER A 186 17.29 0.26 5.77
CA SER A 186 18.40 0.97 6.41
C SER A 186 19.75 0.55 5.86
N LEU A 187 19.99 -0.76 5.70
CA LEU A 187 21.20 -1.30 5.10
C LEU A 187 21.32 -0.91 3.62
N ALA A 188 20.21 -0.92 2.89
CA ALA A 188 20.16 -0.43 1.52
C ALA A 188 20.53 1.06 1.41
N GLN A 189 20.05 1.91 2.34
CA GLN A 189 20.41 3.33 2.37
C GLN A 189 21.89 3.55 2.75
N ILE A 190 22.47 2.71 3.61
CA ILE A 190 23.92 2.73 3.88
C ILE A 190 24.71 2.37 2.62
N SER A 191 24.27 1.35 1.86
CA SER A 191 24.88 0.99 0.57
C SER A 191 24.89 2.16 -0.41
N PHE A 192 23.77 2.87 -0.56
CA PHE A 192 23.68 4.12 -1.34
C PHE A 192 24.76 5.14 -0.93
N SER A 193 24.83 5.38 0.38
CA SER A 193 25.70 6.41 0.97
C SER A 193 27.18 6.05 0.83
N LEU A 194 27.50 4.76 0.97
CA LEU A 194 28.87 4.25 0.84
C LEU A 194 29.35 4.32 -0.61
N VAL A 195 28.53 3.91 -1.58
CA VAL A 195 28.89 4.04 -3.01
C VAL A 195 29.11 5.50 -3.40
N THR A 196 28.27 6.41 -2.89
CA THR A 196 28.44 7.86 -3.09
C THR A 196 29.78 8.34 -2.55
N LEU A 197 30.08 8.03 -1.28
CA LEU A 197 31.31 8.44 -0.61
C LEU A 197 32.57 7.87 -1.28
N LEU A 198 32.59 6.56 -1.56
CA LEU A 198 33.73 5.89 -2.18
C LEU A 198 33.98 6.44 -3.59
N SER A 199 32.93 6.69 -4.36
CA SER A 199 33.07 7.22 -5.72
C SER A 199 33.69 8.62 -5.73
N TYR A 200 33.15 9.56 -4.94
CA TYR A 200 33.73 10.90 -4.86
C TYR A 200 35.12 10.90 -4.22
N GLY A 201 35.33 10.04 -3.22
CA GLY A 201 36.65 9.81 -2.62
C GLY A 201 37.68 9.37 -3.65
N ALA A 202 37.35 8.41 -4.51
CA ALA A 202 38.26 7.90 -5.52
C ALA A 202 38.53 8.89 -6.66
N PHE A 203 37.49 9.54 -7.19
CA PHE A 203 37.62 10.38 -8.40
C PHE A 203 37.97 11.85 -8.12
N ILE A 204 37.70 12.37 -6.92
CA ILE A 204 37.93 13.78 -6.56
C ILE A 204 38.88 13.92 -5.36
N GLY A 205 38.91 12.93 -4.46
CA GLY A 205 39.76 12.96 -3.26
C GLY A 205 41.23 13.28 -3.53
N PRO A 206 41.90 12.66 -4.53
CA PRO A 206 43.30 12.97 -4.84
C PRO A 206 43.55 14.45 -5.18
N ASP A 207 42.64 15.07 -5.94
CA ASP A 207 42.73 16.48 -6.33
C ASP A 207 42.51 17.40 -5.11
N ALA A 208 41.57 17.02 -4.22
CA ALA A 208 41.31 17.73 -2.97
C ALA A 208 42.51 17.67 -2.01
N VAL A 209 43.11 16.49 -1.83
CA VAL A 209 44.27 16.28 -0.94
C VAL A 209 45.48 17.06 -1.43
N ARG A 210 45.80 17.03 -2.73
CA ARG A 210 46.91 17.81 -3.30
C ARG A 210 46.73 19.31 -3.08
N SER A 211 45.50 19.80 -3.22
CA SER A 211 45.16 21.21 -3.00
C SER A 211 45.27 21.64 -1.53
N LEU A 212 45.05 20.71 -0.59
CA LEU A 212 45.21 20.94 0.85
C LEU A 212 46.68 20.82 1.32
N GLN A 213 47.49 20.01 0.64
CA GLN A 213 48.92 19.80 0.93
C GLN A 213 49.83 20.96 0.48
N GLN A 214 49.41 21.80 -0.47
CA GLN A 214 50.09 23.05 -0.86
C GLN A 214 49.96 24.15 0.23
N ARG A 215 50.23 23.78 1.49
CA ARG A 215 49.95 24.55 2.69
C ARG A 215 51.03 25.61 2.90
N ASP A 216 50.65 26.88 2.79
CA ASP A 216 51.47 27.96 3.33
C ASP A 216 51.33 27.99 4.87
N SER A 217 52.42 28.28 5.57
CA SER A 217 52.68 28.02 7.00
C SER A 217 51.86 28.85 8.01
N LYS A 218 50.88 29.63 7.55
CA LYS A 218 50.01 30.45 8.40
C LYS A 218 48.63 29.81 8.53
N GLY A 219 48.25 29.46 9.76
CA GLY A 219 46.99 28.80 10.10
C GLY A 219 45.76 29.47 9.47
N LEU A 220 44.71 28.67 9.26
CA LEU A 220 43.48 29.02 8.56
C LEU A 220 42.68 30.10 9.31
N LYS A 221 43.11 31.37 9.24
CA LYS A 221 42.29 32.50 9.67
C LYS A 221 41.20 32.71 8.63
N TRP A 222 39.94 32.61 9.05
CA TRP A 222 38.81 32.91 8.19
C TRP A 222 38.81 34.40 7.84
N GLY A 223 39.13 34.69 6.58
CA GLY A 223 39.05 36.03 6.01
C GLY A 223 37.59 36.51 5.89
N PRO A 224 37.40 37.81 5.60
CA PRO A 224 36.07 38.41 5.46
C PRO A 224 35.20 37.69 4.42
N GLN A 225 35.82 37.23 3.32
CA GLN A 225 35.18 36.45 2.27
C GLN A 225 34.62 35.10 2.73
N GLN A 226 35.36 34.34 3.57
CA GLN A 226 34.87 33.06 4.10
C GLN A 226 33.73 33.26 5.10
N LYS A 227 33.77 34.36 5.87
CA LYS A 227 32.67 34.76 6.76
C LYS A 227 31.42 35.15 5.97
N GLU A 228 31.59 35.82 4.82
CA GLU A 228 30.50 36.15 3.92
C GLU A 228 29.86 34.90 3.31
N VAL A 229 30.66 33.92 2.84
CA VAL A 229 30.13 32.63 2.36
C VAL A 229 29.33 31.94 3.46
N LEU A 230 29.87 31.89 4.69
CA LEU A 230 29.18 31.25 5.81
C LEU A 230 27.87 31.96 6.16
N TRP A 231 27.86 33.29 6.18
CA TRP A 231 26.66 34.10 6.40
C TRP A 231 25.60 33.84 5.33
N MET A 232 26.00 33.86 4.05
CA MET A 232 25.12 33.56 2.93
C MET A 232 24.61 32.13 2.99
N SER A 233 25.45 31.17 3.37
CA SER A 233 25.05 29.78 3.57
C SER A 233 23.98 29.64 4.66
N GLY A 234 24.10 30.37 5.77
CA GLY A 234 23.08 30.41 6.81
C GLY A 234 21.72 30.91 6.30
N LEU A 235 21.71 31.99 5.51
CA LEU A 235 20.49 32.50 4.88
C LEU A 235 19.88 31.48 3.91
N PHE A 236 20.70 30.81 3.10
CA PHE A 236 20.22 29.76 2.19
C PHE A 236 19.73 28.51 2.93
N SER A 237 20.28 28.20 4.11
CA SER A 237 19.77 27.11 4.96
C SER A 237 18.38 27.42 5.52
N LEU A 238 18.10 28.68 5.90
CA LEU A 238 16.75 29.09 6.29
C LEU A 238 15.76 28.94 5.12
N GLN A 239 16.17 29.34 3.92
CA GLN A 239 15.38 29.13 2.71
C GLN A 239 15.20 27.63 2.37
N ALA A 240 16.18 26.78 2.71
CA ALA A 240 16.06 25.33 2.53
C ALA A 240 15.02 24.72 3.46
N LEU A 241 14.90 25.22 4.70
CA LEU A 241 13.84 24.82 5.64
C LEU A 241 12.45 25.15 5.10
N GLU A 242 12.24 26.36 4.58
CA GLU A 242 10.97 26.76 3.94
C GLU A 242 10.62 25.84 2.77
N LYS A 243 11.61 25.55 1.91
CA LYS A 243 11.44 24.62 0.78
C LYS A 243 11.11 23.21 1.24
N GLN A 244 11.67 22.76 2.36
CA GLN A 244 11.39 21.44 2.89
C GLN A 244 9.94 21.32 3.38
N VAL A 245 9.43 22.32 4.10
CA VAL A 245 8.02 22.33 4.53
C VAL A 245 7.09 22.36 3.33
N LEU A 246 7.45 23.08 2.26
CA LEU A 246 6.64 23.11 1.04
C LEU A 246 6.71 21.80 0.23
N ALA A 247 7.88 21.17 0.14
CA ALA A 247 8.08 19.98 -0.69
C ALA A 247 7.64 18.69 0.00
N GLU A 248 7.86 18.58 1.30
CA GLU A 248 7.64 17.35 2.08
C GLU A 248 6.53 17.53 3.13
N GLY A 249 5.87 18.70 3.17
CA GLY A 249 4.84 19.01 4.17
C GLY A 249 3.66 18.04 4.16
N SER A 250 3.21 17.60 2.99
CA SER A 250 2.14 16.59 2.89
C SER A 250 2.57 15.25 3.51
N LYS A 251 3.82 14.82 3.31
CA LYS A 251 4.37 13.63 3.98
C LYS A 251 4.55 13.83 5.48
N MET A 252 4.96 15.02 5.93
CA MET A 252 5.05 15.35 7.36
C MET A 252 3.69 15.24 8.04
N VAL A 253 2.62 15.79 7.43
CA VAL A 253 1.24 15.65 7.92
C VAL A 253 0.81 14.19 7.92
N MET A 254 1.15 13.45 6.87
CA MET A 254 0.81 12.04 6.77
C MET A 254 1.45 11.19 7.86
N VAL A 255 2.73 11.41 8.17
CA VAL A 255 3.42 10.72 9.27
C VAL A 255 2.80 11.09 10.63
N ALA A 256 2.35 12.33 10.80
CA ALA A 256 1.77 12.80 12.05
C ALA A 256 0.32 12.37 12.29
N VAL A 257 -0.47 12.10 11.24
CA VAL A 257 -1.94 11.96 11.33
C VAL A 257 -2.47 10.62 10.82
N GLN A 258 -1.68 9.82 10.08
CA GLN A 258 -2.17 8.61 9.42
C GLN A 258 -1.40 7.34 9.79
N SER A 259 -2.08 6.20 9.62
CA SER A 259 -1.49 4.87 9.77
C SER A 259 -0.37 4.60 8.75
N GLN A 260 0.50 3.65 9.08
CA GLN A 260 1.58 3.20 8.19
C GLN A 260 1.04 2.61 6.88
N TYR A 261 -0.11 1.94 6.92
CA TYR A 261 -0.82 1.48 5.73
C TYR A 261 -1.15 2.63 4.75
N ASN A 262 -1.76 3.71 5.24
CA ASN A 262 -2.11 4.87 4.40
C ASN A 262 -0.86 5.59 3.87
N GLN A 263 0.22 5.60 4.64
CA GLN A 263 1.54 6.07 4.20
C GLN A 263 2.07 5.22 3.03
N GLY A 264 1.89 3.90 3.08
CA GLY A 264 2.21 2.97 2.00
C GLY A 264 1.43 3.23 0.71
N VAL A 265 0.10 3.35 0.82
CA VAL A 265 -0.80 3.63 -0.30
C VAL A 265 -0.44 4.95 -0.98
N TYR A 266 -0.30 6.03 -0.21
CA TYR A 266 0.11 7.34 -0.75
C TYR A 266 1.52 7.30 -1.31
N GLY A 267 2.46 6.62 -0.64
CA GLY A 267 3.84 6.46 -1.09
C GLY A 267 3.92 5.76 -2.46
N LEU A 268 3.12 4.70 -2.65
CA LEU A 268 3.04 3.98 -3.92
C LEU A 268 2.48 4.89 -5.02
N VAL A 269 1.32 5.48 -4.78
CA VAL A 269 0.65 6.33 -5.78
C VAL A 269 1.46 7.58 -6.08
N GLY A 270 2.09 8.20 -5.09
CA GLY A 270 2.98 9.33 -5.28
C GLY A 270 4.17 8.96 -6.17
N ASN A 271 4.75 7.77 -6.01
CA ASN A 271 5.85 7.31 -6.85
C ASN A 271 5.41 6.96 -8.29
N LEU A 272 4.28 6.26 -8.44
CA LEU A 272 3.74 5.88 -9.73
C LEU A 272 3.18 7.08 -10.50
N GLY A 273 2.30 7.86 -9.87
CA GLY A 273 1.61 8.99 -10.45
C GLY A 273 2.56 10.12 -10.85
N SER A 274 3.62 10.38 -10.07
CA SER A 274 4.62 11.38 -10.44
C SER A 274 5.57 10.94 -11.55
N LEU A 275 5.50 9.68 -12.03
CA LEU A 275 6.38 9.18 -13.10
C LEU A 275 6.27 10.02 -14.38
N LEU A 276 5.05 10.36 -14.80
CA LEU A 276 4.83 11.17 -16.01
C LEU A 276 5.40 12.59 -15.84
N VAL A 277 5.20 13.18 -14.66
CA VAL A 277 5.71 14.51 -14.32
C VAL A 277 7.24 14.50 -14.35
N ARG A 278 7.84 13.49 -13.73
CA ARG A 278 9.28 13.29 -13.63
C ARG A 278 9.94 12.98 -14.97
N THR A 279 9.28 12.25 -15.86
CA THR A 279 9.89 11.79 -17.12
C THR A 279 9.64 12.74 -18.29
N LEU A 280 8.50 13.44 -18.28
CA LEU A 280 8.06 14.25 -19.42
C LEU A 280 7.87 15.73 -19.08
N PHE A 281 7.11 16.06 -18.04
CA PHE A 281 6.78 17.47 -17.76
C PHE A 281 7.96 18.28 -17.26
N GLN A 282 8.77 17.76 -16.33
CA GLN A 282 9.94 18.49 -15.82
C GLN A 282 10.91 18.93 -16.93
N PRO A 283 11.33 18.05 -17.87
CA PRO A 283 12.15 18.49 -19.00
C PRO A 283 11.44 19.53 -19.89
N LEU A 284 10.13 19.38 -20.12
CA LEU A 284 9.35 20.35 -20.91
C LEU A 284 9.27 21.71 -20.22
N GLU A 285 9.12 21.75 -18.89
CA GLU A 285 9.12 22.96 -18.08
C GLU A 285 10.44 23.72 -18.18
N GLU A 286 11.58 23.01 -18.13
CA GLU A 286 12.92 23.60 -18.28
C GLU A 286 13.13 24.19 -19.69
N ILE A 287 12.66 23.47 -20.72
CA ILE A 287 12.69 23.94 -22.12
C ILE A 287 11.82 25.18 -22.29
N ALA A 288 10.62 25.16 -21.70
CA ALA A 288 9.69 26.27 -21.75
C ALA A 288 10.29 27.51 -21.10
N PHE A 289 10.80 27.40 -19.87
CA PHE A 289 11.47 28.48 -19.15
C PHE A 289 12.61 29.10 -19.96
N THR A 290 13.49 28.27 -20.52
CA THR A 290 14.62 28.72 -21.33
C THR A 290 14.15 29.45 -22.60
N SER A 291 13.09 28.95 -23.24
CA SER A 291 12.52 29.55 -24.44
C SER A 291 11.90 30.91 -24.14
N PHE A 292 11.05 30.99 -23.11
CA PHE A 292 10.40 32.23 -22.68
C PHE A 292 11.42 33.31 -22.30
N SER A 293 12.45 32.94 -21.55
CA SER A 293 13.51 33.88 -21.11
C SER A 293 14.24 34.50 -22.32
N ARG A 294 14.53 33.71 -23.36
CA ARG A 294 15.19 34.19 -24.57
C ARG A 294 14.33 35.19 -25.35
N PHE A 295 13.05 34.89 -25.52
CA PHE A 295 12.11 35.81 -26.17
C PHE A 295 11.95 37.10 -25.35
N GLN A 296 11.85 37.00 -24.03
CA GLN A 296 11.75 38.17 -23.16
C GLN A 296 12.97 39.07 -23.24
N VAL A 297 14.19 38.51 -23.26
CA VAL A 297 15.43 39.29 -23.44
C VAL A 297 15.41 40.01 -24.79
N SER A 298 15.01 39.32 -25.87
CA SER A 298 14.91 39.95 -27.20
C SER A 298 13.90 41.11 -27.23
N ILE A 299 12.77 40.99 -26.52
CA ILE A 299 11.76 42.06 -26.41
C ILE A 299 12.33 43.26 -25.63
N ASN A 300 13.01 43.01 -24.51
CA ASN A 300 13.61 44.06 -23.69
C ASN A 300 14.74 44.82 -24.43
N ASP A 301 15.57 44.11 -25.21
CA ASP A 301 16.62 44.71 -26.03
C ASP A 301 16.05 45.69 -27.07
N HIS A 302 14.89 45.35 -27.65
CA HIS A 302 14.18 46.23 -28.59
C HIS A 302 13.52 47.43 -27.91
N GLN A 303 13.02 47.29 -26.69
CA GLN A 303 12.50 48.43 -25.90
C GLN A 303 13.58 49.46 -25.58
N HIS A 304 14.80 49.02 -25.24
CA HIS A 304 15.91 49.92 -24.91
C HIS A 304 16.53 50.61 -26.13
N SER A 305 16.33 50.09 -27.35
CA SER A 305 16.95 50.64 -28.56
C SER A 305 16.13 51.73 -29.28
N ASN A 306 15.12 52.35 -28.64
CA ASN A 306 14.20 53.32 -29.28
C ASN A 306 13.56 52.78 -30.57
N SER A 307 13.29 51.46 -30.62
CA SER A 307 12.82 50.78 -31.83
C SER A 307 11.31 50.84 -32.02
N ASP A 308 10.89 50.60 -33.27
CA ASP A 308 9.52 50.64 -33.76
C ASP A 308 8.56 49.83 -32.86
N PRO A 309 7.49 50.44 -32.29
CA PRO A 309 6.50 49.74 -31.46
C PRO A 309 5.79 48.58 -32.18
N ALA A 310 5.87 48.49 -33.52
CA ALA A 310 5.42 47.32 -34.27
C ALA A 310 6.26 46.07 -33.97
N LYS A 311 7.59 46.20 -33.83
CA LYS A 311 8.50 45.07 -33.57
C LYS A 311 8.38 44.52 -32.15
N GLU A 312 8.11 45.40 -31.17
CA GLU A 312 7.82 44.99 -29.80
C GLU A 312 6.52 44.15 -29.73
N LYS A 313 5.46 44.60 -30.43
CA LYS A 313 4.20 43.85 -30.54
C LYS A 313 4.38 42.52 -31.30
N GLU A 314 5.25 42.48 -32.30
CA GLU A 314 5.60 41.27 -33.03
C GLU A 314 6.27 40.24 -32.11
N GLY A 315 7.30 40.64 -31.35
CA GLY A 315 7.96 39.78 -30.37
C GLY A 315 7.02 39.30 -29.26
N LEU A 316 6.15 40.18 -28.76
CA LEU A 316 5.14 39.82 -27.75
C LEU A 316 4.10 38.84 -28.31
N SER A 317 3.73 38.97 -29.59
CA SER A 317 2.84 38.04 -30.29
C SER A 317 3.51 36.67 -30.49
N GLU A 318 4.81 36.63 -30.80
CA GLU A 318 5.58 35.39 -30.93
C GLU A 318 5.68 34.67 -29.58
N LEU A 319 5.99 35.40 -28.50
CA LEU A 319 6.00 34.86 -27.14
C LEU A 319 4.62 34.30 -26.74
N ALA A 320 3.53 35.01 -27.03
CA ALA A 320 2.17 34.53 -26.80
C ALA A 320 1.85 33.26 -27.62
N HIS A 321 2.36 33.16 -28.85
CA HIS A 321 2.21 31.96 -29.68
C HIS A 321 2.94 30.76 -29.07
N VAL A 322 4.18 30.93 -28.60
CA VAL A 322 4.96 29.84 -27.97
C VAL A 322 4.26 29.36 -26.71
N LEU A 323 3.80 30.27 -25.83
CA LEU A 323 3.03 29.92 -24.63
C LEU A 323 1.77 29.14 -24.99
N LYS A 324 1.02 29.59 -26.00
CA LYS A 324 -0.20 28.93 -26.47
C LYS A 324 0.07 27.49 -26.95
N VAL A 325 1.12 27.28 -27.73
CA VAL A 325 1.46 25.94 -28.25
C VAL A 325 1.85 25.02 -27.11
N LEU A 326 2.74 25.46 -26.22
CA LEU A 326 3.21 24.66 -25.10
C LEU A 326 2.07 24.32 -24.14
N MET A 327 1.25 25.31 -23.76
CA MET A 327 0.12 25.12 -22.85
C MET A 327 -0.89 24.11 -23.41
N LYS A 328 -1.23 24.21 -24.71
CA LYS A 328 -2.12 23.24 -25.36
C LYS A 328 -1.53 21.84 -25.37
N SER A 329 -0.26 21.70 -25.74
CA SER A 329 0.40 20.39 -25.80
C SER A 329 0.40 19.69 -24.44
N VAL A 330 0.79 20.38 -23.36
CA VAL A 330 0.81 19.77 -22.02
C VAL A 330 -0.60 19.53 -21.46
N SER A 331 -1.57 20.38 -21.83
CA SER A 331 -2.97 20.19 -21.45
C SER A 331 -3.57 18.97 -22.13
N LEU A 332 -3.23 18.69 -23.40
CA LEU A 332 -3.68 17.48 -24.10
C LEU A 332 -3.12 16.21 -23.46
N ILE A 333 -1.85 16.22 -23.05
CA ILE A 333 -1.23 15.10 -22.32
C ILE A 333 -1.87 14.93 -20.94
N GLY A 334 -2.14 16.04 -20.24
CA GLY A 334 -2.87 16.01 -18.97
C GLY A 334 -4.29 15.48 -19.11
N LEU A 335 -5.01 15.86 -20.16
CA LEU A 335 -6.36 15.37 -20.46
C LEU A 335 -6.36 13.88 -20.80
N LEU A 336 -5.33 13.36 -21.46
CA LEU A 336 -5.15 11.92 -21.66
C LEU A 336 -5.12 11.19 -20.30
N SER A 337 -4.29 11.66 -19.37
CA SER A 337 -4.23 11.11 -18.01
C SER A 337 -5.57 11.21 -17.28
N ALA A 338 -6.22 12.38 -17.32
CA ALA A 338 -7.49 12.60 -16.64
C ALA A 338 -8.65 11.80 -17.23
N SER A 339 -8.61 11.48 -18.54
CA SER A 339 -9.70 10.76 -19.21
C SER A 339 -9.61 9.25 -19.03
N PHE A 340 -8.41 8.69 -19.11
CA PHE A 340 -8.19 7.24 -19.09
C PHE A 340 -7.71 6.72 -17.73
N GLY A 341 -7.00 7.54 -16.97
CA GLY A 341 -6.42 7.15 -15.69
C GLY A 341 -7.46 6.70 -14.65
N PRO A 342 -8.58 7.41 -14.45
CA PRO A 342 -9.61 6.98 -13.50
C PRO A 342 -10.14 5.57 -13.77
N ALA A 343 -10.47 5.29 -15.04
CA ALA A 343 -11.02 4.02 -15.47
C ALA A 343 -10.03 2.84 -15.36
N TYR A 344 -8.74 3.10 -15.62
CA TYR A 344 -7.73 2.05 -15.70
C TYR A 344 -6.80 1.96 -14.50
N SER A 345 -6.99 2.78 -13.46
CA SER A 345 -6.11 2.79 -12.28
C SER A 345 -6.05 1.43 -11.59
N TYR A 346 -7.19 0.75 -11.44
CA TYR A 346 -7.24 -0.60 -10.86
C TYR A 346 -6.49 -1.62 -11.72
N THR A 347 -6.81 -1.67 -13.02
CA THR A 347 -6.16 -2.57 -13.97
C THR A 347 -4.65 -2.35 -14.04
N LEU A 348 -4.22 -1.09 -14.05
CA LEU A 348 -2.82 -0.72 -14.07
C LEU A 348 -2.09 -1.21 -12.81
N ILE A 349 -2.64 -0.97 -11.63
CA ILE A 349 -2.03 -1.44 -10.38
C ILE A 349 -2.00 -2.97 -10.32
N ARG A 350 -3.06 -3.65 -10.77
CA ARG A 350 -3.11 -5.12 -10.79
C ARG A 350 -2.03 -5.72 -11.69
N ILE A 351 -1.82 -5.15 -12.87
CA ILE A 351 -0.79 -5.61 -13.82
C ILE A 351 0.62 -5.31 -13.29
N VAL A 352 0.82 -4.09 -12.79
CA VAL A 352 2.15 -3.59 -12.47
C VAL A 352 2.58 -4.09 -11.08
N TYR A 353 1.74 -3.92 -10.06
CA TYR A 353 2.06 -4.18 -8.65
C TYR A 353 1.41 -5.44 -8.06
N SER A 354 0.60 -6.20 -8.81
CA SER A 354 -0.15 -7.40 -8.38
C SER A 354 -1.48 -7.14 -7.64
N THR A 355 -2.23 -8.23 -7.41
CA THR A 355 -3.52 -8.23 -6.68
C THR A 355 -3.41 -7.62 -5.29
N ARG A 356 -2.29 -7.90 -4.59
CA ARG A 356 -1.99 -7.35 -3.25
C ARG A 356 -2.15 -5.84 -3.16
N TRP A 357 -1.79 -5.11 -4.23
CA TRP A 357 -1.91 -3.65 -4.27
C TRP A 357 -3.20 -3.18 -4.92
N SER A 358 -3.74 -3.90 -5.91
CA SER A 358 -4.99 -3.48 -6.57
C SER A 358 -6.21 -3.64 -5.66
N GLU A 359 -6.13 -4.47 -4.63
CA GLU A 359 -7.21 -4.66 -3.65
C GLU A 359 -7.14 -3.65 -2.48
N THR A 360 -6.14 -2.76 -2.47
CA THR A 360 -6.03 -1.64 -1.51
C THR A 360 -6.77 -0.39 -1.99
N GLU A 361 -6.67 0.72 -1.25
CA GLU A 361 -7.16 2.04 -1.69
C GLU A 361 -6.31 2.69 -2.80
N ALA A 362 -5.16 2.09 -3.16
CA ALA A 362 -4.23 2.66 -4.14
C ALA A 362 -4.86 2.96 -5.53
N PRO A 363 -5.75 2.12 -6.11
CA PRO A 363 -6.43 2.44 -7.36
C PRO A 363 -7.29 3.69 -7.28
N MET A 364 -7.99 3.91 -6.18
CA MET A 364 -8.84 5.07 -5.98
C MET A 364 -7.98 6.34 -5.84
N VAL A 365 -6.92 6.27 -5.04
CA VAL A 365 -5.99 7.39 -4.88
C VAL A 365 -5.27 7.70 -6.21
N LEU A 366 -4.91 6.68 -7.00
CA LEU A 366 -4.32 6.84 -8.33
C LEU A 366 -5.31 7.41 -9.35
N SER A 367 -6.58 7.04 -9.27
CA SER A 367 -7.65 7.62 -10.08
C SER A 367 -7.76 9.12 -9.85
N CYS A 368 -7.82 9.55 -8.58
CA CYS A 368 -7.78 10.97 -8.22
C CYS A 368 -6.48 11.65 -8.68
N TYR A 369 -5.34 10.99 -8.49
CA TYR A 369 -4.03 11.50 -8.92
C TYR A 369 -3.96 11.69 -10.45
N SER A 370 -4.61 10.81 -11.22
CA SER A 370 -4.62 10.86 -12.68
C SER A 370 -5.30 12.12 -13.22
N VAL A 371 -6.31 12.61 -12.51
CA VAL A 371 -6.94 13.92 -12.78
C VAL A 371 -6.01 15.06 -12.33
N TYR A 372 -5.38 14.93 -11.17
CA TYR A 372 -4.43 15.90 -10.64
C TYR A 372 -3.23 16.17 -11.58
N ILE A 373 -2.79 15.17 -12.37
CA ILE A 373 -1.75 15.31 -13.39
C ILE A 373 -2.04 16.43 -14.41
N LEU A 374 -3.31 16.69 -14.74
CA LEU A 374 -3.68 17.81 -15.61
C LEU A 374 -3.33 19.17 -14.97
N LEU A 375 -3.56 19.32 -13.66
CA LEU A 375 -3.19 20.54 -12.94
C LEU A 375 -1.68 20.70 -12.88
N LEU A 376 -0.95 19.61 -12.64
CA LEU A 376 0.52 19.63 -12.65
C LEU A 376 1.09 20.11 -13.99
N SER A 377 0.54 19.61 -15.11
CA SER A 377 1.02 19.97 -16.45
C SER A 377 0.78 21.44 -16.79
N ILE A 378 -0.39 21.98 -16.42
CA ILE A 378 -0.73 23.40 -16.61
C ILE A 378 0.11 24.28 -15.69
N ASN A 379 0.24 23.91 -14.41
CA ASN A 379 1.02 24.65 -13.43
C ASN A 379 2.46 24.81 -13.92
N GLY A 380 3.10 23.71 -14.31
CA GLY A 380 4.49 23.70 -14.79
C GLY A 380 4.78 24.74 -15.87
N ILE A 381 4.01 24.74 -16.95
CA ILE A 381 4.23 25.70 -18.06
C ILE A 381 3.85 27.13 -17.66
N SER A 382 2.75 27.31 -16.93
CA SER A 382 2.30 28.65 -16.52
C SER A 382 3.29 29.34 -15.58
N GLU A 383 3.85 28.59 -14.63
CA GLU A 383 4.82 29.07 -13.67
C GLU A 383 6.20 29.30 -14.31
N SER A 384 6.65 28.40 -15.20
CA SER A 384 7.84 28.64 -16.02
C SER A 384 7.75 29.92 -16.85
N PHE A 385 6.57 30.25 -17.38
CA PHE A 385 6.36 31.53 -18.07
C PHE A 385 6.50 32.72 -17.12
N VAL A 386 5.79 32.68 -15.99
CA VAL A 386 5.80 33.78 -15.01
C VAL A 386 7.21 34.07 -14.49
N HIS A 387 7.96 33.04 -14.10
CA HIS A 387 9.34 33.25 -13.62
C HIS A 387 10.33 33.66 -14.71
N ALA A 388 10.06 33.33 -15.98
CA ALA A 388 10.90 33.76 -17.09
C ALA A 388 10.68 35.25 -17.47
N VAL A 389 9.50 35.79 -17.16
CA VAL A 389 9.07 37.13 -17.60
C VAL A 389 9.10 38.16 -16.47
N LEU A 390 8.89 37.75 -15.21
CA LEU A 390 8.86 38.68 -14.08
C LEU A 390 10.23 39.34 -13.82
N ASP A 391 10.17 40.60 -13.43
CA ASP A 391 11.31 41.35 -12.92
C ASP A 391 11.60 41.01 -11.45
N SER A 392 12.70 41.54 -10.90
CA SER A 392 13.14 41.20 -9.54
C SER A 392 12.09 41.52 -8.46
N ARG A 393 11.25 42.54 -8.65
CA ARG A 393 10.16 42.87 -7.72
C ARG A 393 8.98 41.90 -7.85
N GLY A 394 8.61 41.55 -9.08
CA GLY A 394 7.59 40.53 -9.35
C GLY A 394 7.96 39.18 -8.74
N ILE A 395 9.21 38.72 -8.90
CA ILE A 395 9.70 37.46 -8.32
C ILE A 395 9.57 37.45 -6.79
N GLN A 396 9.88 38.57 -6.13
CA GLN A 396 9.73 38.70 -4.67
C GLN A 396 8.26 38.58 -4.22
N GLN A 397 7.34 39.21 -4.94
CA GLN A 397 5.90 39.13 -4.64
C GLN A 397 5.38 37.70 -4.82
N THR A 398 5.77 37.03 -5.91
CA THR A 398 5.40 35.63 -6.17
C THR A 398 5.94 34.71 -5.08
N ASN A 399 7.19 34.90 -4.64
CA ASN A 399 7.77 34.12 -3.53
C ASN A 399 7.02 34.31 -2.21
N LEU A 400 6.59 35.53 -1.89
CA LEU A 400 5.77 35.79 -0.70
C LEU A 400 4.41 35.06 -0.79
N LEU A 401 3.80 35.07 -1.97
CA LEU A 401 2.55 34.36 -2.21
C LEU A 401 2.72 32.84 -2.11
N LEU A 402 3.85 32.29 -2.56
CA LEU A 402 4.18 30.87 -2.39
C LEU A 402 4.25 30.48 -0.91
N VAL A 403 4.80 31.33 -0.04
CA VAL A 403 4.79 31.10 1.42
C VAL A 403 3.34 31.04 1.94
N LEU A 404 2.49 31.99 1.53
CA LEU A 404 1.07 31.97 1.92
C LEU A 404 0.36 30.70 1.44
N PHE A 405 0.58 30.29 0.19
CA PHE A 405 0.02 29.05 -0.35
C PHE A 405 0.54 27.81 0.37
N SER A 406 1.79 27.80 0.83
CA SER A 406 2.35 26.71 1.64
C SER A 406 1.62 26.55 2.97
N VAL A 407 1.34 27.66 3.65
CA VAL A 407 0.58 27.65 4.92
C VAL A 407 -0.85 27.18 4.70
N LEU A 408 -1.51 27.68 3.65
CA LEU A 408 -2.86 27.26 3.30
C LEU A 408 -2.91 25.78 2.92
N HIS A 409 -1.93 25.33 2.12
CA HIS A 409 -1.79 23.93 1.74
C HIS A 409 -1.67 23.03 2.98
N MET A 410 -0.80 23.38 3.93
CA MET A 410 -0.65 22.65 5.20
C MET A 410 -1.98 22.56 5.96
N ALA A 411 -2.70 23.68 6.07
CA ALA A 411 -4.01 23.71 6.73
C ALA A 411 -5.05 22.83 6.00
N THR A 412 -5.11 22.91 4.68
CA THR A 412 -6.02 22.07 3.88
C THR A 412 -5.64 20.60 3.93
N SER A 413 -4.35 20.26 3.96
CA SER A 413 -3.85 18.89 4.09
C SER A 413 -4.30 18.27 5.42
N ILE A 414 -4.20 19.01 6.54
CA ILE A 414 -4.67 18.54 7.85
C ILE A 414 -6.19 18.29 7.86
N VAL A 415 -6.96 19.15 7.20
CA VAL A 415 -8.44 19.00 7.14
C VAL A 415 -8.84 17.85 6.24
N LEU A 416 -8.31 17.80 5.02
CA LEU A 416 -8.72 16.83 4.01
C LEU A 416 -8.18 15.43 4.29
N ILE A 417 -7.00 15.28 4.89
CA ILE A 417 -6.48 13.96 5.28
C ILE A 417 -7.36 13.29 6.34
N ARG A 418 -7.98 14.08 7.23
CA ARG A 418 -8.93 13.59 8.23
C ARG A 418 -10.28 13.21 7.62
N ALA A 419 -10.65 13.86 6.51
CA ALA A 419 -11.92 13.61 5.84
C ALA A 419 -11.86 12.45 4.82
N ALA A 420 -10.74 12.28 4.12
CA ALA A 420 -10.64 11.38 2.95
C ALA A 420 -9.32 10.59 2.90
N GLY A 421 -8.58 10.49 4.01
CA GLY A 421 -7.34 9.72 4.09
C GLY A 421 -6.28 10.17 3.08
N ALA A 422 -5.62 9.21 2.42
CA ALA A 422 -4.59 9.47 1.40
C ALA A 422 -5.11 10.26 0.18
N MET A 423 -6.37 10.06 -0.21
CA MET A 423 -7.01 10.84 -1.28
C MET A 423 -7.16 12.32 -0.90
N GLY A 424 -7.44 12.59 0.38
CA GLY A 424 -7.51 13.94 0.92
C GLY A 424 -6.23 14.76 0.71
N LEU A 425 -5.06 14.12 0.76
CA LEU A 425 -3.78 14.78 0.46
C LEU A 425 -3.64 15.14 -1.01
N VAL A 426 -4.05 14.25 -1.93
CA VAL A 426 -4.05 14.55 -3.37
C VAL A 426 -5.00 15.71 -3.70
N LEU A 427 -6.14 15.78 -3.01
CA LEU A 427 -7.08 16.91 -3.13
C LEU A 427 -6.49 18.20 -2.55
N ALA A 428 -5.79 18.16 -1.42
CA ALA A 428 -5.10 19.33 -0.85
C ALA A 428 -3.98 19.85 -1.77
N ASP A 429 -3.25 18.94 -2.42
CA ASP A 429 -2.27 19.25 -3.47
C ASP A 429 -2.94 19.90 -4.68
N ALA A 430 -4.09 19.38 -5.11
CA ALA A 430 -4.88 19.94 -6.21
C ALA A 430 -5.37 21.37 -5.89
N VAL A 431 -5.86 21.63 -4.67
CA VAL A 431 -6.25 22.98 -4.22
C VAL A 431 -5.06 23.93 -4.28
N ASN A 432 -3.90 23.51 -3.80
CA ASN A 432 -2.67 24.31 -3.87
C ASN A 432 -2.28 24.61 -5.34
N MET A 433 -2.33 23.62 -6.23
CA MET A 433 -2.03 23.83 -7.65
C MET A 433 -3.04 24.77 -8.33
N MET A 434 -4.33 24.69 -8.00
CA MET A 434 -5.34 25.60 -8.56
C MET A 434 -5.06 27.07 -8.19
N LEU A 435 -4.66 27.34 -6.95
CA LEU A 435 -4.30 28.69 -6.51
C LEU A 435 -3.07 29.22 -7.25
N ARG A 436 -2.06 28.37 -7.45
CA ARG A 436 -0.85 28.72 -8.22
C ARG A 436 -1.19 29.01 -9.68
N ILE A 437 -1.99 28.15 -10.32
CA ILE A 437 -2.45 28.35 -11.71
C ILE A 437 -3.25 29.64 -11.82
N ALA A 438 -4.14 29.94 -10.87
CA ALA A 438 -4.93 31.17 -10.87
C ALA A 438 -4.05 32.42 -10.80
N CYS A 439 -3.04 32.42 -9.92
CA CYS A 439 -2.07 33.50 -9.84
C CYS A 439 -1.24 33.63 -11.12
N SER A 440 -0.68 32.53 -11.63
CA SER A 440 0.11 32.54 -12.86
C SER A 440 -0.71 33.02 -14.06
N THR A 441 -1.97 32.59 -14.13
CA THR A 441 -2.92 33.03 -15.17
C THR A 441 -3.21 34.53 -15.06
N TRP A 442 -3.37 35.06 -13.85
CA TRP A 442 -3.55 36.50 -13.64
C TRP A 442 -2.35 37.30 -14.16
N TYR A 443 -1.12 36.86 -13.86
CA TYR A 443 0.10 37.50 -14.39
C TYR A 443 0.21 37.39 -15.91
N ILE A 444 -0.10 36.23 -16.49
CA ILE A 444 -0.11 36.03 -17.96
C ILE A 444 -1.08 37.00 -18.64
N LEU A 445 -2.31 37.11 -18.12
CA LEU A 445 -3.33 38.01 -18.66
C LEU A 445 -2.92 39.49 -18.50
N HIS A 446 -2.26 39.83 -17.40
CA HIS A 446 -1.74 41.18 -17.18
C HIS A 446 -0.61 41.52 -18.17
N HIS A 447 0.32 40.60 -18.40
CA HIS A 447 1.46 40.79 -19.29
C HIS A 447 1.01 41.00 -20.76
N PHE A 448 0.03 40.23 -21.24
CA PHE A 448 -0.47 40.35 -22.61
C PHE A 448 -1.63 41.34 -22.78
N ARG A 449 -1.91 42.20 -21.78
CA ARG A 449 -3.03 43.15 -21.82
C ARG A 449 -2.95 44.16 -22.97
N SER A 450 -1.74 44.42 -23.49
CA SER A 450 -1.49 45.29 -24.64
C SER A 450 -1.84 44.64 -25.99
N LEU A 451 -2.03 43.31 -26.04
CA LEU A 451 -2.45 42.57 -27.23
C LEU A 451 -3.97 42.33 -27.22
N PRO A 452 -4.78 43.09 -27.98
CA PRO A 452 -6.24 42.93 -28.00
C PRO A 452 -6.70 41.56 -28.55
N THR A 453 -5.82 40.85 -29.25
CA THR A 453 -6.06 39.50 -29.78
C THR A 453 -5.83 38.39 -28.75
N PHE A 454 -5.17 38.66 -27.62
CA PHE A 454 -4.90 37.63 -26.62
C PHE A 454 -6.07 37.48 -25.65
N ARG A 455 -6.53 36.24 -25.45
CA ARG A 455 -7.64 35.89 -24.55
C ARG A 455 -7.36 34.55 -23.89
N LEU A 456 -7.86 34.36 -22.67
CA LEU A 456 -7.62 33.15 -21.87
C LEU A 456 -7.99 31.85 -22.60
N HIS A 457 -9.15 31.81 -23.27
CA HIS A 457 -9.61 30.62 -24.00
C HIS A 457 -8.66 30.18 -25.12
N HIS A 458 -7.75 31.05 -25.60
CA HIS A 458 -6.75 30.67 -26.59
C HIS A 458 -5.69 29.72 -26.02
N LEU A 459 -5.44 29.74 -24.71
CA LEU A 459 -4.50 28.85 -24.03
C LEU A 459 -5.05 27.44 -23.84
N MET A 460 -6.38 27.29 -23.86
CA MET A 460 -7.05 26.01 -23.66
C MET A 460 -7.05 25.18 -24.96
N PRO A 461 -7.09 23.83 -24.86
CA PRO A 461 -7.37 22.96 -25.98
C PRO A 461 -8.68 23.32 -26.69
N SER A 462 -8.84 22.91 -27.95
CA SER A 462 -10.07 23.19 -28.69
C SER A 462 -11.28 22.54 -28.00
N SER A 463 -12.45 23.16 -28.07
CA SER A 463 -13.67 22.60 -27.47
C SER A 463 -14.00 21.22 -28.03
N VAL A 464 -13.66 20.94 -29.28
CA VAL A 464 -13.80 19.62 -29.92
C VAL A 464 -12.87 18.60 -29.26
N SER A 465 -11.62 18.97 -28.98
CA SER A 465 -10.67 18.11 -28.27
C SER A 465 -11.15 17.81 -26.85
N VAL A 466 -11.61 18.84 -26.12
CA VAL A 466 -12.13 18.67 -24.76
C VAL A 466 -13.37 17.78 -24.76
N ALA A 467 -14.32 18.01 -25.68
CA ALA A 467 -15.50 17.16 -25.84
C ALA A 467 -15.13 15.72 -26.18
N GLY A 468 -14.12 15.51 -27.04
CA GLY A 468 -13.61 14.18 -27.36
C GLY A 468 -13.03 13.45 -26.14
N PHE A 469 -12.24 14.13 -25.31
CA PHE A 469 -11.71 13.57 -24.07
C PHE A 469 -12.79 13.30 -23.03
N LEU A 470 -13.77 14.20 -22.86
CA LEU A 470 -14.92 13.96 -21.98
C LEU A 470 -15.75 12.76 -22.44
N THR A 471 -15.96 12.63 -23.75
CA THR A 471 -16.64 11.48 -24.34
C THR A 471 -15.85 10.20 -24.10
N ALA A 472 -14.53 10.20 -24.32
CA ALA A 472 -13.65 9.07 -24.03
C ALA A 472 -13.64 8.71 -22.54
N SER A 473 -13.63 9.70 -21.65
CA SER A 473 -13.74 9.50 -20.20
C SER A 473 -15.07 8.86 -19.83
N GLY A 474 -16.20 9.35 -20.37
CA GLY A 474 -17.51 8.74 -20.17
C GLY A 474 -17.56 7.29 -20.66
N VAL A 475 -17.03 7.01 -21.85
CA VAL A 475 -16.98 5.65 -22.42
C VAL A 475 -16.09 4.72 -21.59
N THR A 476 -14.94 5.20 -21.11
CA THR A 476 -14.01 4.37 -20.33
C THR A 476 -14.49 4.14 -18.91
N LEU A 477 -15.14 5.13 -18.27
CA LEU A 477 -15.82 4.94 -16.99
C LEU A 477 -17.02 3.99 -17.13
N LEU A 478 -17.79 4.10 -18.21
CA LEU A 478 -18.86 3.16 -18.52
C LEU A 478 -18.30 1.76 -18.77
N SER A 479 -17.19 1.64 -19.49
CA SER A 479 -16.48 0.37 -19.70
C SER A 479 -16.02 -0.23 -18.37
N GLN A 480 -15.40 0.57 -17.50
CA GLN A 480 -15.06 0.15 -16.14
C GLN A 480 -16.31 -0.32 -15.39
N TRP A 481 -17.41 0.43 -15.43
CA TRP A 481 -18.65 0.09 -14.74
C TRP A 481 -19.29 -1.21 -15.25
N ILE A 482 -19.16 -1.50 -16.55
CA ILE A 482 -19.70 -2.72 -17.17
C ILE A 482 -18.80 -3.94 -16.92
N PHE A 483 -17.48 -3.79 -17.03
CA PHE A 483 -16.54 -4.92 -17.06
C PHE A 483 -15.84 -5.21 -15.74
N LEU A 484 -15.84 -4.29 -14.77
CA LEU A 484 -15.35 -4.58 -13.42
C LEU A 484 -16.55 -5.01 -12.55
N PRO A 485 -16.44 -6.13 -11.81
CA PRO A 485 -17.53 -6.59 -10.97
C PRO A 485 -17.90 -5.54 -9.91
N PRO A 486 -19.19 -5.43 -9.51
CA PRO A 486 -19.68 -4.39 -8.58
C PRO A 486 -18.89 -4.31 -7.28
N GLN A 487 -18.43 -5.44 -6.73
CA GLN A 487 -17.60 -5.50 -5.52
C GLN A 487 -16.28 -4.70 -5.64
N GLN A 488 -15.67 -4.64 -6.83
CA GLN A 488 -14.44 -3.88 -7.11
C GLN A 488 -14.72 -2.39 -7.38
N LEU A 489 -15.91 -2.07 -7.91
CA LEU A 489 -16.41 -0.69 -8.03
C LEU A 489 -16.84 -0.11 -6.68
N VAL A 490 -17.39 -0.94 -5.79
CA VAL A 490 -17.79 -0.63 -4.42
C VAL A 490 -16.58 -0.25 -3.57
N VAL A 491 -15.44 -0.95 -3.68
CA VAL A 491 -14.15 -0.53 -3.06
C VAL A 491 -13.69 0.86 -3.55
N MET A 492 -14.04 1.25 -4.78
CA MET A 492 -13.73 2.59 -5.34
C MET A 492 -14.79 3.66 -5.04
N SER A 493 -16.04 3.29 -4.69
CA SER A 493 -17.20 4.19 -4.57
C SER A 493 -17.71 4.40 -3.14
N THR A 494 -17.51 3.47 -2.21
CA THR A 494 -18.20 3.49 -0.89
C THR A 494 -17.60 4.39 0.19
N ARG A 495 -16.70 5.31 -0.16
CA ARG A 495 -16.15 6.30 0.79
C ARG A 495 -16.33 7.75 0.34
N GLU A 496 -17.39 8.06 -0.41
CA GLU A 496 -17.76 9.44 -0.70
C GLU A 496 -18.55 10.09 0.47
N PHE A 497 -17.94 11.11 1.08
CA PHE A 497 -18.59 12.33 1.59
C PHE A 497 -19.74 12.18 2.63
N SER A 498 -19.44 11.73 3.84
CA SER A 498 -20.28 12.05 5.01
C SER A 498 -19.86 13.39 5.63
N LEU A 499 -20.32 14.49 5.05
CA LEU A 499 -20.31 15.84 5.63
C LEU A 499 -21.45 15.96 6.65
N LYS A 500 -21.28 15.45 7.88
CA LYS A 500 -22.17 15.82 8.99
C LYS A 500 -21.43 16.06 10.30
N SER A 501 -21.75 17.22 10.88
CA SER A 501 -21.41 17.76 12.20
C SER A 501 -20.00 18.34 12.40
N VAL A 502 -19.86 19.60 11.96
CA VAL A 502 -19.00 20.58 12.62
C VAL A 502 -19.66 20.96 13.95
N GLU A 503 -19.16 20.46 15.07
CA GLU A 503 -19.38 21.11 16.37
C GLU A 503 -18.08 21.70 16.91
N ARG A 504 -18.18 22.95 17.37
CA ARG A 504 -17.06 23.78 17.86
C ARG A 504 -16.58 23.30 19.24
N PRO A 505 -15.29 23.54 19.58
CA PRO A 505 -14.70 23.05 20.82
C PRO A 505 -15.09 23.94 22.00
N ARG A 506 -15.45 23.33 23.13
CA ARG A 506 -15.38 23.95 24.45
C ARG A 506 -14.54 23.09 25.39
N HIS A 507 -13.47 23.72 25.84
CA HIS A 507 -12.74 23.53 27.10
C HIS A 507 -11.89 22.28 27.33
N LEU A 508 -10.64 22.57 27.70
CA LEU A 508 -9.69 21.75 28.46
C LEU A 508 -10.40 20.88 29.51
N ALA A 509 -10.24 19.56 29.38
CA ALA A 509 -10.16 18.64 30.50
C ALA A 509 -9.32 17.43 30.07
N LEU A 510 -8.40 17.03 30.94
CA LEU A 510 -7.67 15.77 30.89
C LEU A 510 -8.62 14.59 30.68
N TYR A 511 -8.12 13.55 30.00
CA TYR A 511 -8.39 12.11 30.14
C TYR A 511 -8.46 11.41 28.76
N SER A 512 -7.59 10.41 28.62
CA SER A 512 -7.79 9.13 27.91
C SER A 512 -8.50 9.17 26.54
N CYS A 513 -7.76 8.93 25.47
CA CYS A 513 -8.29 8.59 24.15
C CYS A 513 -7.43 7.43 23.65
N GLY A 514 -7.90 6.19 23.49
CA GLY A 514 -9.16 5.77 22.89
C GLY A 514 -8.88 5.44 21.43
N ARG A 515 -8.39 4.23 21.17
CA ARG A 515 -8.01 3.68 19.84
C ARG A 515 -9.27 3.57 18.96
N GLU A 516 -9.28 4.20 17.79
CA GLU A 516 -10.30 3.98 16.75
C GLU A 516 -9.84 2.86 15.80
N GLY A 517 -10.69 1.83 15.69
CA GLY A 517 -10.44 0.57 14.99
C GLY A 517 -10.85 0.56 13.50
N GLN A 518 -10.13 -0.32 12.78
CA GLN A 518 -10.43 -0.98 11.51
C GLN A 518 -11.77 -0.67 10.80
N MET A 519 -11.71 0.04 9.66
CA MET A 519 -12.83 0.21 8.70
C MET A 519 -12.56 -0.47 7.33
N GLY A 520 -11.77 -1.55 7.32
CA GLY A 520 -11.49 -2.34 6.11
C GLY A 520 -12.27 -3.65 6.01
N ALA A 521 -12.76 -4.20 7.12
CA ALA A 521 -13.22 -5.59 7.22
C ALA A 521 -14.75 -5.80 7.06
N TYR A 522 -15.56 -4.75 7.20
CA TYR A 522 -17.02 -4.85 7.31
C TYR A 522 -17.76 -4.17 6.15
N LEU A 523 -18.99 -4.64 5.85
CA LEU A 523 -19.94 -4.07 4.91
C LEU A 523 -20.51 -2.73 5.39
N SER A 524 -21.18 -1.99 4.49
CA SER A 524 -21.90 -0.75 4.84
C SER A 524 -23.18 -0.99 5.64
N SER A 525 -23.76 -2.18 5.50
CA SER A 525 -24.93 -2.66 6.22
C SER A 525 -24.82 -4.18 6.34
N PRO A 526 -25.35 -4.80 7.41
CA PRO A 526 -25.24 -6.23 7.57
C PRO A 526 -26.18 -6.97 6.61
N ILE A 527 -25.74 -8.14 6.13
CA ILE A 527 -26.62 -9.09 5.46
C ILE A 527 -27.30 -9.92 6.53
N THR A 528 -28.58 -9.63 6.76
CA THR A 528 -29.41 -10.25 7.81
C THR A 528 -30.25 -11.42 7.30
N THR A 529 -30.14 -11.75 6.00
CA THR A 529 -30.72 -12.96 5.43
C THR A 529 -30.09 -14.17 6.11
N LYS A 530 -30.92 -15.12 6.52
CA LYS A 530 -30.47 -16.29 7.25
C LYS A 530 -30.76 -17.55 6.47
N GLU A 531 -29.77 -18.43 6.41
CA GLU A 531 -30.02 -19.83 6.14
C GLU A 531 -30.57 -20.46 7.42
N ILE A 532 -31.58 -21.32 7.27
CA ILE A 532 -32.24 -22.01 8.38
C ILE A 532 -32.40 -23.47 7.97
N TRP A 533 -32.02 -24.37 8.86
CA TRP A 533 -32.17 -25.81 8.66
C TRP A 533 -32.66 -26.45 9.95
N GLU A 534 -33.41 -27.53 9.81
CA GLU A 534 -33.93 -28.30 10.93
C GLU A 534 -34.06 -29.77 10.56
N GLY A 535 -34.09 -30.62 11.58
CA GLY A 535 -34.29 -32.05 11.38
C GLY A 535 -34.59 -32.77 12.68
N LYS A 536 -35.06 -34.01 12.54
CA LYS A 536 -35.35 -34.91 13.66
C LYS A 536 -34.70 -36.26 13.35
N GLY A 537 -33.81 -36.70 14.23
CA GLY A 537 -33.32 -38.08 14.27
C GLY A 537 -34.13 -38.92 15.26
N VAL A 538 -33.73 -40.18 15.45
CA VAL A 538 -34.41 -41.10 16.38
C VAL A 538 -34.34 -40.58 17.82
N THR A 539 -33.21 -40.00 18.22
CA THR A 539 -32.93 -39.63 19.62
C THR A 539 -32.74 -38.13 19.83
N VAL A 540 -32.83 -37.33 18.77
CA VAL A 540 -32.55 -35.88 18.78
C VAL A 540 -33.48 -35.12 17.85
N LYS A 541 -33.74 -33.85 18.19
CA LYS A 541 -34.35 -32.87 17.28
C LYS A 541 -33.44 -31.66 17.26
N TYR A 542 -33.13 -31.12 16.09
CA TYR A 542 -32.20 -30.00 15.97
C TYR A 542 -32.72 -28.93 15.03
N GLY A 543 -32.13 -27.75 15.18
CA GLY A 543 -32.31 -26.65 14.26
C GLY A 543 -31.13 -25.71 14.34
N GLY A 544 -30.77 -25.13 13.21
CA GLY A 544 -29.66 -24.20 13.12
C GLY A 544 -29.97 -23.04 12.20
N SER A 545 -29.12 -22.04 12.29
CA SER A 545 -29.17 -20.87 11.43
C SER A 545 -27.78 -20.34 11.16
N ALA A 546 -27.58 -19.77 9.97
CA ALA A 546 -26.36 -19.08 9.58
C ALA A 546 -26.70 -17.69 9.03
N MET A 547 -25.89 -16.69 9.36
CA MET A 547 -26.05 -15.30 8.94
C MET A 547 -24.69 -14.67 8.69
N GLN A 548 -24.51 -14.04 7.52
CA GLN A 548 -23.25 -13.40 7.17
C GLN A 548 -22.94 -12.18 8.04
N GLY A 549 -23.96 -11.41 8.43
CA GLY A 549 -23.77 -10.24 9.28
C GLY A 549 -22.99 -9.14 8.55
N TRP A 550 -21.97 -8.58 9.22
CA TRP A 550 -21.21 -7.45 8.69
C TRP A 550 -20.00 -7.86 7.86
N ARG A 551 -19.63 -9.14 7.78
CA ARG A 551 -18.51 -9.61 6.95
C ARG A 551 -18.82 -9.52 5.47
N ARG A 552 -17.78 -9.51 4.63
CA ARG A 552 -17.90 -9.41 3.18
C ARG A 552 -18.41 -10.69 2.52
N THR A 553 -18.06 -11.82 3.12
CA THR A 553 -18.32 -13.18 2.66
C THR A 553 -18.87 -13.99 3.83
N MET A 554 -19.59 -15.08 3.53
CA MET A 554 -20.03 -16.06 4.51
C MET A 554 -19.04 -17.23 4.50
N GLU A 555 -18.04 -17.18 5.38
CA GLU A 555 -16.94 -18.14 5.41
C GLU A 555 -17.29 -19.40 6.23
N ASP A 556 -18.32 -19.33 7.07
CA ASP A 556 -18.79 -20.46 7.88
C ASP A 556 -19.47 -21.55 7.04
N ALA A 557 -19.37 -22.79 7.51
CA ALA A 557 -20.17 -23.92 7.10
C ALA A 557 -20.67 -24.71 8.32
N HIS A 558 -21.69 -25.52 8.13
CA HIS A 558 -22.28 -26.33 9.19
C HIS A 558 -22.51 -27.76 8.73
N LEU A 559 -22.64 -28.68 9.68
CA LEU A 559 -22.90 -30.08 9.40
C LEU A 559 -23.89 -30.64 10.42
N ALA A 560 -24.90 -31.37 9.95
CA ALA A 560 -25.84 -32.10 10.79
C ALA A 560 -26.24 -33.41 10.10
N GLU A 561 -25.68 -34.51 10.57
CA GLU A 561 -25.97 -35.86 10.10
C GLU A 561 -26.57 -36.67 11.25
N VAL A 562 -27.84 -37.05 11.12
CA VAL A 562 -28.60 -37.74 12.19
C VAL A 562 -28.76 -39.24 11.96
N GLU A 563 -28.34 -39.74 10.79
CA GLU A 563 -28.42 -41.17 10.41
C GLU A 563 -27.03 -41.73 10.07
N LEU A 564 -26.07 -41.63 11.01
CA LEU A 564 -24.70 -42.15 10.76
C LEU A 564 -24.59 -43.67 10.84
N ASP A 565 -25.50 -44.30 11.57
CA ASP A 565 -25.58 -45.74 11.68
C ASP A 565 -27.00 -46.24 11.31
N PRO A 566 -27.14 -47.51 10.90
CA PRO A 566 -28.45 -48.06 10.54
C PRO A 566 -29.48 -48.06 11.68
N ALA A 567 -29.03 -47.89 12.93
CA ALA A 567 -29.91 -47.85 14.11
C ALA A 567 -30.46 -46.43 14.39
N GLY A 568 -29.89 -45.38 13.77
CA GLY A 568 -30.20 -43.98 14.04
C GLY A 568 -29.74 -43.50 15.44
N ASN A 569 -28.82 -44.23 16.08
CA ASN A 569 -28.35 -43.93 17.44
C ASN A 569 -27.13 -43.02 17.47
N THR A 570 -26.42 -42.93 16.35
CA THR A 570 -25.25 -42.06 16.18
C THR A 570 -25.60 -40.85 15.31
N CYS A 571 -25.34 -39.65 15.83
CA CYS A 571 -25.53 -38.39 15.14
C CYS A 571 -24.24 -37.55 15.25
N LEU A 572 -23.89 -36.78 14.20
CA LEU A 572 -22.75 -35.88 14.16
C LEU A 572 -23.22 -34.49 13.77
N PHE A 573 -22.82 -33.51 14.56
CA PHE A 573 -23.07 -32.10 14.34
C PHE A 573 -21.74 -31.37 14.28
N GLY A 574 -21.62 -30.35 13.44
CA GLY A 574 -20.40 -29.56 13.30
C GLY A 574 -20.69 -28.12 12.93
N VAL A 575 -19.89 -27.21 13.47
CA VAL A 575 -19.79 -25.82 13.02
C VAL A 575 -18.34 -25.56 12.64
N PHE A 576 -18.15 -25.03 11.44
CA PHE A 576 -16.85 -24.71 10.86
C PHE A 576 -16.84 -23.23 10.54
N ASP A 577 -15.98 -22.46 11.19
CA ASP A 577 -15.87 -21.02 10.99
C ASP A 577 -14.59 -20.76 10.18
N GLY A 578 -14.80 -20.30 8.95
CA GLY A 578 -13.76 -20.15 7.95
C GLY A 578 -13.01 -18.84 8.09
N HIS A 579 -11.70 -18.85 7.77
CA HIS A 579 -10.92 -17.62 7.71
C HIS A 579 -9.99 -17.61 6.50
N GLY A 580 -10.00 -16.49 5.79
CA GLY A 580 -9.23 -16.33 4.55
C GLY A 580 -9.89 -17.00 3.35
N GLY A 581 -11.17 -17.40 3.49
CA GLY A 581 -11.99 -18.06 2.48
C GLY A 581 -12.86 -19.19 3.05
N ALA A 582 -14.02 -19.43 2.44
CA ALA A 582 -14.98 -20.46 2.88
C ALA A 582 -14.60 -21.89 2.48
N GLU A 583 -13.60 -22.06 1.60
CA GLU A 583 -13.35 -23.34 0.94
C GLU A 583 -12.96 -24.46 1.89
N VAL A 584 -12.26 -24.16 3.00
CA VAL A 584 -11.85 -25.18 3.98
C VAL A 584 -13.04 -25.58 4.87
N ALA A 585 -13.89 -24.63 5.26
CA ALA A 585 -15.10 -24.91 6.02
C ALA A 585 -16.07 -25.78 5.20
N LYS A 586 -16.31 -25.43 3.93
CA LYS A 586 -17.14 -26.23 3.00
C LYS A 586 -16.53 -27.59 2.69
N PHE A 587 -15.20 -27.67 2.59
CA PHE A 587 -14.50 -28.95 2.43
C PHE A 587 -14.74 -29.87 3.64
N CYS A 588 -14.65 -29.33 4.86
CA CYS A 588 -14.97 -30.07 6.08
C CYS A 588 -16.43 -30.54 6.10
N GLN A 589 -17.38 -29.64 5.79
CA GLN A 589 -18.81 -30.00 5.67
C GLN A 589 -19.02 -31.18 4.72
N ARG A 590 -18.32 -31.21 3.59
CA ARG A 590 -18.50 -32.24 2.55
C ARG A 590 -17.88 -33.59 2.90
N TYR A 591 -16.70 -33.60 3.52
CA TYR A 591 -15.89 -34.82 3.65
C TYR A 591 -15.85 -35.42 5.05
N MET A 592 -16.15 -34.63 6.09
CA MET A 592 -15.94 -35.05 7.47
C MET A 592 -16.78 -36.27 7.88
N VAL A 593 -18.06 -36.34 7.47
CA VAL A 593 -18.92 -37.50 7.75
C VAL A 593 -18.34 -38.78 7.16
N LYS A 594 -17.95 -38.72 5.89
CA LYS A 594 -17.45 -39.88 5.13
C LYS A 594 -16.15 -40.40 5.73
N GLU A 595 -15.21 -39.51 6.03
CA GLU A 595 -13.94 -39.90 6.64
C GLU A 595 -14.14 -40.40 8.08
N PHE A 596 -15.07 -39.83 8.85
CA PHE A 596 -15.42 -40.34 10.17
C PHE A 596 -15.98 -41.77 10.09
N GLN A 597 -16.94 -42.03 9.21
CA GLN A 597 -17.48 -43.39 9.02
C GLN A 597 -16.39 -44.39 8.60
N ALA A 598 -15.51 -43.99 7.70
CA ALA A 598 -14.40 -44.83 7.26
C ALA A 598 -13.42 -45.13 8.40
N LEU A 599 -13.01 -44.14 9.19
CA LEU A 599 -12.02 -44.30 10.26
C LEU A 599 -12.58 -44.96 11.51
N ASN A 600 -13.82 -44.66 11.88
CA ASN A 600 -14.50 -45.26 13.04
C ASN A 600 -14.72 -46.78 12.86
N GLY A 601 -14.88 -47.24 11.62
CA GLY A 601 -14.91 -48.68 11.30
C GLY A 601 -13.57 -49.39 11.50
N HIS A 602 -12.46 -48.65 11.52
CA HIS A 602 -11.09 -49.18 11.69
C HIS A 602 -10.49 -48.93 13.09
N SER A 603 -11.10 -48.08 13.92
CA SER A 603 -10.62 -47.74 15.27
C SER A 603 -11.15 -48.68 16.37
N ASP A 604 -11.60 -49.88 16.02
CA ASP A 604 -12.21 -50.85 16.94
C ASP A 604 -13.40 -50.28 17.76
N GLY A 605 -14.01 -49.19 17.27
CA GLY A 605 -15.12 -48.47 17.92
C GLY A 605 -14.70 -47.33 18.86
N ASP A 606 -13.41 -46.97 18.95
CA ASP A 606 -12.94 -45.78 19.66
C ASP A 606 -13.29 -44.51 18.86
N VAL A 607 -14.29 -43.79 19.35
CA VAL A 607 -14.79 -42.55 18.76
C VAL A 607 -13.83 -41.38 19.00
N GLU A 608 -13.10 -41.36 20.12
CA GLU A 608 -12.18 -40.27 20.46
C GLU A 608 -10.97 -40.31 19.51
N GLU A 609 -10.39 -41.49 19.33
CA GLU A 609 -9.30 -41.67 18.38
C GLU A 609 -9.76 -41.43 16.93
N ALA A 610 -10.95 -41.88 16.55
CA ALA A 610 -11.50 -41.61 15.22
C ALA A 610 -11.66 -40.11 14.95
N LEU A 611 -12.15 -39.33 15.91
CA LEU A 611 -12.30 -37.88 15.78
C LEU A 611 -10.95 -37.18 15.58
N VAL A 612 -9.93 -37.52 16.37
CA VAL A 612 -8.58 -36.97 16.20
C VAL A 612 -8.03 -37.28 14.80
N ARG A 613 -8.16 -38.54 14.36
CA ARG A 613 -7.67 -38.96 13.04
C ARG A 613 -8.41 -38.26 11.89
N VAL A 614 -9.70 -37.97 12.03
CA VAL A 614 -10.47 -37.25 11.00
C VAL A 614 -9.96 -35.83 10.80
N PHE A 615 -9.64 -35.10 11.88
CA PHE A 615 -9.12 -33.73 11.77
C PHE A 615 -7.77 -33.70 11.05
N HIS A 616 -6.85 -34.61 11.39
CA HIS A 616 -5.59 -34.76 10.65
C HIS A 616 -5.81 -35.20 9.21
N ARG A 617 -6.78 -36.09 8.98
CA ARG A 617 -7.12 -36.57 7.64
C ARG A 617 -7.60 -35.44 6.75
N MET A 618 -8.36 -34.47 7.27
CA MET A 618 -8.75 -33.28 6.52
C MET A 618 -7.52 -32.50 6.04
N ASP A 619 -6.55 -32.24 6.92
CA ASP A 619 -5.28 -31.58 6.55
C ASP A 619 -4.50 -32.36 5.49
N ASP A 620 -4.40 -33.68 5.64
CA ASP A 620 -3.73 -34.54 4.68
C ASP A 620 -4.40 -34.47 3.30
N MET A 621 -5.73 -34.46 3.26
CA MET A 621 -6.50 -34.35 2.03
C MET A 621 -6.34 -32.97 1.38
N LEU A 622 -6.24 -31.88 2.16
CA LEU A 622 -5.98 -30.54 1.64
C LEU A 622 -4.59 -30.39 0.99
N ARG A 623 -3.64 -31.30 1.30
CA ARG A 623 -2.32 -31.37 0.67
C ARG A 623 -2.30 -32.24 -0.58
N ASP A 624 -3.29 -33.11 -0.75
CA ASP A 624 -3.34 -34.06 -1.85
C ASP A 624 -3.85 -33.37 -3.13
N GLN A 625 -3.08 -33.51 -4.20
CA GLN A 625 -3.34 -32.88 -5.48
C GLN A 625 -4.69 -33.28 -6.08
N GLN A 626 -5.23 -34.44 -5.72
CA GLN A 626 -6.56 -34.88 -6.13
C GLN A 626 -7.67 -33.92 -5.67
N TYR A 627 -7.52 -33.29 -4.50
CA TYR A 627 -8.56 -32.43 -3.92
C TYR A 627 -8.35 -30.93 -4.25
N LEU A 628 -7.18 -30.53 -4.75
CA LEU A 628 -6.90 -29.12 -5.10
C LEU A 628 -7.88 -28.58 -6.15
N GLU A 629 -8.20 -29.35 -7.19
CA GLU A 629 -9.18 -28.94 -8.22
C GLU A 629 -10.58 -28.71 -7.62
N GLU A 630 -10.93 -29.47 -6.58
CA GLU A 630 -12.22 -29.31 -5.92
C GLU A 630 -12.23 -28.11 -4.97
N ILE A 631 -11.15 -27.89 -4.23
CA ILE A 631 -10.96 -26.72 -3.38
C ILE A 631 -11.01 -25.44 -4.24
N GLU A 632 -10.39 -25.44 -5.42
CA GLU A 632 -10.51 -24.34 -6.39
C GLU A 632 -11.97 -24.15 -6.86
N LYS A 633 -12.74 -25.22 -7.10
CA LYS A 633 -14.17 -25.09 -7.42
C LYS A 633 -14.97 -24.51 -6.27
N LEU A 634 -14.67 -24.88 -5.02
CA LEU A 634 -15.31 -24.32 -3.84
C LEU A 634 -14.99 -22.83 -3.67
N LYS A 635 -13.75 -22.41 -3.98
CA LYS A 635 -13.36 -20.99 -4.06
C LYS A 635 -14.13 -20.22 -5.13
N ILE A 636 -14.30 -20.80 -6.31
CA ILE A 636 -14.96 -20.15 -7.47
C ILE A 636 -16.49 -20.07 -7.27
N LYS A 637 -17.12 -21.08 -6.66
CA LYS A 637 -18.57 -21.08 -6.40
C LYS A 637 -19.00 -19.90 -5.53
N GLU A 638 -18.21 -19.51 -4.53
CA GLU A 638 -18.46 -18.28 -3.76
C GLU A 638 -18.42 -17.01 -4.62
N GLY A 639 -17.56 -16.97 -5.64
CA GLY A 639 -17.50 -15.84 -6.57
C GLY A 639 -18.70 -15.75 -7.52
N ASN A 640 -19.44 -16.86 -7.73
CA ASN A 640 -20.50 -16.97 -8.74
C ASN A 640 -21.91 -17.21 -8.16
N GLU A 641 -22.07 -17.69 -6.93
CA GLU A 641 -23.40 -17.93 -6.31
C GLU A 641 -24.18 -16.63 -6.01
N ASP A 642 -23.54 -15.46 -6.16
CA ASP A 642 -24.19 -14.14 -6.18
C ASP A 642 -24.93 -13.83 -7.52
N GLU A 643 -24.75 -14.64 -8.58
CA GLU A 643 -25.28 -14.35 -9.93
C GLU A 643 -26.51 -15.21 -10.35
N GLU A 644 -26.84 -16.30 -9.65
CA GLU A 644 -27.93 -17.23 -10.07
C GLU A 644 -29.30 -16.94 -9.43
N ALA A 645 -29.66 -15.66 -9.28
CA ALA A 645 -31.04 -15.23 -9.04
C ALA A 645 -31.58 -14.45 -10.26
N GLY A 646 -31.62 -15.11 -11.42
CA GLY A 646 -32.22 -14.56 -12.64
C GLY A 646 -31.79 -15.27 -13.92
N GLU A 647 -32.29 -16.47 -14.18
CA GLU A 647 -32.17 -17.13 -15.51
C GLU A 647 -32.94 -16.32 -16.58
N ASP A 648 -32.30 -16.04 -17.73
CA ASP A 648 -32.54 -16.81 -18.96
C ASP A 648 -31.77 -16.26 -20.19
N SER A 649 -31.04 -17.18 -20.85
CA SER A 649 -30.74 -17.25 -22.31
C SER A 649 -29.91 -16.13 -23.00
N GLU A 650 -28.73 -16.46 -23.57
CA GLU A 650 -28.53 -16.95 -24.96
C GLU A 650 -27.03 -17.03 -25.35
N ASN A 651 -26.69 -18.03 -26.18
CA ASN A 651 -25.32 -18.39 -26.62
C ASN A 651 -24.74 -17.46 -27.72
N GLY A 652 -23.41 -17.19 -27.67
CA GLY A 652 -22.65 -16.63 -28.81
C GLY A 652 -21.13 -16.60 -28.57
N ALA A 653 -20.34 -16.98 -29.58
CA ALA A 653 -18.98 -17.54 -29.39
C ALA A 653 -17.78 -16.55 -29.46
N GLY A 654 -16.70 -16.92 -28.77
CA GLY A 654 -15.32 -16.80 -29.27
C GLY A 654 -14.53 -15.57 -28.83
N ALA A 655 -14.00 -15.58 -27.60
CA ALA A 655 -12.96 -14.64 -27.18
C ALA A 655 -11.62 -14.99 -27.85
N MET A 656 -11.07 -14.01 -28.56
CA MET A 656 -9.79 -14.05 -29.27
C MET A 656 -8.64 -13.82 -28.26
N ASP A 657 -7.63 -14.69 -28.28
CA ASP A 657 -6.48 -14.68 -27.36
C ASP A 657 -5.67 -13.38 -27.45
N ALA A 658 -5.67 -12.62 -26.35
CA ALA A 658 -4.99 -11.34 -26.18
C ALA A 658 -3.45 -11.43 -26.36
N LEU A 659 -2.90 -12.65 -26.31
CA LEU A 659 -1.49 -12.91 -26.56
C LEU A 659 -1.09 -12.71 -28.03
N ASP A 660 -2.00 -12.91 -28.98
CA ASP A 660 -1.72 -12.75 -30.42
C ASP A 660 -1.68 -11.27 -30.82
N LEU A 661 -2.40 -10.41 -30.09
CA LEU A 661 -2.43 -8.96 -30.28
C LEU A 661 -1.14 -8.29 -29.77
N LEU A 662 -0.60 -8.79 -28.65
CA LEU A 662 0.68 -8.35 -28.08
C LEU A 662 1.89 -8.73 -28.97
N LYS A 663 1.86 -9.91 -29.59
CA LYS A 663 2.93 -10.37 -30.50
C LYS A 663 3.01 -9.54 -31.80
N ARG A 664 1.90 -8.98 -32.26
CA ARG A 664 1.85 -8.14 -33.47
C ARG A 664 2.33 -6.70 -33.23
N VAL A 665 2.18 -6.18 -32.01
CA VAL A 665 2.55 -4.79 -31.67
C VAL A 665 4.07 -4.60 -31.50
N PHE A 666 4.81 -5.64 -31.13
CA PHE A 666 6.26 -5.56 -30.86
C PHE A 666 7.18 -5.96 -32.02
N GLN A 667 6.76 -5.77 -33.29
CA GLN A 667 7.66 -5.97 -34.44
C GLN A 667 8.79 -4.92 -34.48
N LEU A 668 9.85 -5.17 -33.73
CA LEU A 668 11.15 -4.51 -33.81
C LEU A 668 12.19 -5.52 -34.29
N LYS A 669 12.07 -5.93 -35.57
CA LYS A 669 13.14 -6.58 -36.33
C LYS A 669 13.68 -5.59 -37.35
N ARG A 670 14.69 -4.82 -36.95
CA ARG A 670 15.67 -4.24 -37.87
C ARG A 670 16.98 -4.03 -37.14
N PHE A 671 17.83 -5.06 -37.13
CA PHE A 671 19.26 -5.03 -37.45
C PHE A 671 19.88 -6.35 -36.99
N MET A 672 20.67 -6.96 -37.89
CA MET A 672 21.47 -8.21 -37.73
C MET A 672 20.61 -9.48 -37.79
N GLY A 673 20.76 -10.41 -38.73
CA GLY A 673 21.84 -10.77 -39.66
C GLY A 673 21.85 -12.30 -39.70
N ASP A 674 21.51 -12.88 -40.86
CA ASP A 674 21.23 -14.30 -41.08
C ASP A 674 22.42 -15.24 -40.78
N GLY A 675 22.09 -16.47 -40.35
CA GLY A 675 23.05 -17.56 -40.18
C GLY A 675 22.42 -18.90 -39.79
N ALA A 676 21.86 -19.59 -40.79
CA ALA A 676 21.60 -21.03 -40.97
C ALA A 676 21.77 -22.03 -39.79
N ALA A 677 20.79 -22.93 -39.60
CA ALA A 677 20.80 -24.30 -40.17
C ALA A 677 19.74 -25.24 -39.53
N SER A 678 18.86 -25.75 -40.40
CA SER A 678 18.26 -27.10 -40.51
C SER A 678 18.22 -28.10 -39.32
N GLY A 679 17.08 -28.76 -39.15
CA GLY A 679 17.02 -30.13 -38.60
C GLY A 679 15.66 -30.56 -38.04
N GLU A 680 14.83 -31.12 -38.92
CA GLU A 680 13.72 -32.09 -38.77
C GLU A 680 13.30 -32.64 -37.39
N GLY A 681 12.00 -32.94 -37.28
CA GLY A 681 11.55 -34.18 -36.62
C GLY A 681 10.42 -34.06 -35.60
N ASN A 682 9.19 -34.27 -36.08
CA ASN A 682 7.92 -34.25 -35.36
C ASN A 682 7.83 -35.36 -34.29
N SER A 683 7.48 -35.03 -33.03
CA SER A 683 6.76 -35.96 -32.14
C SER A 683 5.91 -35.17 -31.13
N SER A 684 4.63 -35.52 -31.10
CA SER A 684 3.62 -35.05 -30.16
C SER A 684 4.07 -35.26 -28.71
N LYS A 685 4.22 -34.16 -27.97
CA LYS A 685 4.27 -34.16 -26.51
C LYS A 685 3.26 -33.15 -25.99
N THR A 686 2.27 -33.68 -25.29
CA THR A 686 1.51 -33.03 -24.22
C THR A 686 2.33 -31.92 -23.57
N GLU A 687 1.82 -30.69 -23.64
CA GLU A 687 2.40 -29.54 -22.95
C GLU A 687 2.44 -29.85 -21.46
N SER A 688 3.66 -30.06 -20.95
CA SER A 688 3.92 -30.11 -19.53
C SER A 688 3.59 -28.73 -18.96
N SER A 689 2.60 -28.69 -18.08
CA SER A 689 2.36 -27.59 -17.15
C SER A 689 3.68 -27.13 -16.54
N LYS A 690 3.90 -25.81 -16.51
CA LYS A 690 5.01 -25.22 -15.75
C LYS A 690 4.95 -25.76 -14.32
N PRO A 691 6.09 -26.06 -13.67
CA PRO A 691 6.08 -26.38 -12.25
C PRO A 691 5.58 -25.13 -11.51
N VAL A 692 4.41 -25.26 -10.87
CA VAL A 692 3.90 -24.31 -9.89
C VAL A 692 4.84 -24.39 -8.69
N ASP A 693 5.22 -23.25 -8.13
CA ASP A 693 6.00 -23.22 -6.90
C ASP A 693 5.22 -24.01 -5.82
N PRO A 694 5.82 -25.01 -5.14
CA PRO A 694 5.13 -25.79 -4.10
C PRO A 694 4.45 -24.91 -3.04
N GLU A 695 4.95 -23.71 -2.79
CA GLU A 695 4.41 -22.75 -1.82
C GLU A 695 3.21 -21.95 -2.38
N GLU A 696 3.15 -21.69 -3.69
CA GLU A 696 2.00 -21.06 -4.36
C GLU A 696 0.81 -22.03 -4.55
N ALA A 697 1.08 -23.35 -4.55
CA ALA A 697 0.05 -24.38 -4.67
C ALA A 697 -0.67 -24.72 -3.35
N MET A 698 -0.17 -24.24 -2.20
CA MET A 698 -0.72 -24.59 -0.89
C MET A 698 -2.00 -23.80 -0.56
N VAL A 699 -2.99 -24.49 0.00
CA VAL A 699 -4.21 -23.87 0.54
C VAL A 699 -3.86 -22.94 1.70
N GLN A 700 -4.09 -21.64 1.52
CA GLN A 700 -3.75 -20.61 2.51
C GLN A 700 -4.88 -20.31 3.51
N ALA A 701 -6.13 -20.66 3.20
CA ALA A 701 -7.26 -20.53 4.11
C ALA A 701 -7.22 -21.62 5.20
N GLY A 702 -8.00 -21.41 6.25
CA GLY A 702 -8.24 -22.38 7.31
C GLY A 702 -9.67 -22.27 7.82
N CYS A 703 -10.03 -23.16 8.74
CA CYS A 703 -11.25 -23.00 9.52
C CYS A 703 -11.06 -23.54 10.94
N THR A 704 -11.78 -22.93 11.88
CA THR A 704 -12.03 -23.57 13.18
C THR A 704 -13.06 -24.68 13.00
N ALA A 705 -13.08 -25.63 13.94
CA ALA A 705 -13.99 -26.75 13.87
C ALA A 705 -14.38 -27.21 15.26
N VAL A 706 -15.68 -27.15 15.58
CA VAL A 706 -16.27 -27.82 16.73
C VAL A 706 -17.25 -28.89 16.24
N VAL A 707 -17.00 -30.14 16.62
CA VAL A 707 -17.75 -31.30 16.14
C VAL A 707 -18.24 -32.11 17.34
N ALA A 708 -19.54 -32.38 17.39
CA ALA A 708 -20.17 -33.19 18.44
C ALA A 708 -20.76 -34.47 17.86
N ILE A 709 -20.39 -35.61 18.44
CA ILE A 709 -20.96 -36.92 18.12
C ILE A 709 -21.77 -37.40 19.32
N LYS A 710 -23.07 -37.54 19.13
CA LYS A 710 -23.93 -38.27 20.06
C LYS A 710 -23.94 -39.72 19.62
N ARG A 711 -23.54 -40.65 20.49
CA ARG A 711 -23.68 -42.09 20.28
C ARG A 711 -24.31 -42.70 21.53
N ASP A 712 -25.52 -43.24 21.38
CA ASP A 712 -26.33 -43.72 22.51
C ASP A 712 -26.45 -42.62 23.59
N ASP A 713 -26.06 -42.90 24.83
CA ASP A 713 -26.08 -41.94 25.94
C ASP A 713 -24.75 -41.17 26.13
N MET A 714 -23.84 -41.23 25.15
CA MET A 714 -22.56 -40.53 25.18
C MET A 714 -22.53 -39.38 24.19
N LEU A 715 -21.93 -38.27 24.61
CA LEU A 715 -21.60 -37.11 23.77
C LEU A 715 -20.08 -36.92 23.73
N TYR A 716 -19.51 -36.94 22.54
CA TYR A 716 -18.10 -36.69 22.27
C TYR A 716 -17.97 -35.37 21.55
N VAL A 717 -17.12 -34.46 22.01
CA VAL A 717 -16.94 -33.14 21.40
C VAL A 717 -15.47 -32.92 21.11
N ALA A 718 -15.14 -32.76 19.82
CA ALA A 718 -13.81 -32.43 19.33
C ALA A 718 -13.78 -30.95 18.93
N ASN A 719 -12.82 -30.18 19.46
CA ASN A 719 -12.67 -28.76 19.14
C ASN A 719 -11.25 -28.43 18.66
N ALA A 720 -11.14 -27.68 17.57
CA ALA A 720 -9.92 -27.04 17.12
C ALA A 720 -10.22 -25.58 16.69
N GLY A 721 -9.98 -24.63 17.59
CA GLY A 721 -10.15 -23.20 17.36
C GLY A 721 -10.99 -22.58 18.47
N ASP A 722 -11.70 -21.50 18.18
CA ASP A 722 -12.52 -20.72 19.12
C ASP A 722 -14.03 -20.76 18.83
N SER A 723 -14.46 -21.57 17.86
CA SER A 723 -15.81 -22.13 17.90
C SER A 723 -16.02 -22.93 19.20
N ARG A 724 -17.23 -22.91 19.75
CA ARG A 724 -17.50 -23.50 21.08
C ARG A 724 -18.80 -24.28 21.14
N GLY A 725 -18.77 -25.34 21.95
CA GLY A 725 -19.94 -26.12 22.34
C GLY A 725 -20.32 -25.93 23.81
N VAL A 726 -21.62 -25.88 24.11
CA VAL A 726 -22.15 -25.82 25.48
C VAL A 726 -23.34 -26.76 25.67
N LEU A 727 -23.39 -27.44 26.81
CA LEU A 727 -24.48 -28.32 27.22
C LEU A 727 -25.31 -27.66 28.32
N CYS A 728 -26.64 -27.71 28.20
CA CYS A 728 -27.54 -27.33 29.27
C CYS A 728 -27.80 -28.53 30.19
N ARG A 729 -27.28 -28.48 31.42
CA ARG A 729 -27.57 -29.46 32.47
C ARG A 729 -28.43 -28.81 33.55
N GLY A 730 -29.71 -29.18 33.57
CA GLY A 730 -30.72 -28.54 34.41
C GLY A 730 -30.94 -27.08 34.03
N THR A 731 -30.28 -26.17 34.75
CA THR A 731 -30.29 -24.71 34.51
C THR A 731 -28.89 -24.13 34.29
N LYS A 732 -27.85 -24.98 34.28
CA LYS A 732 -26.46 -24.53 34.21
C LYS A 732 -25.82 -24.88 32.87
N ALA A 733 -25.01 -23.96 32.39
CA ALA A 733 -24.13 -24.20 31.26
C ALA A 733 -22.91 -25.04 31.65
N VAL A 734 -22.69 -26.13 30.92
CA VAL A 734 -21.50 -26.97 31.01
C VAL A 734 -20.72 -26.81 29.70
N ALA A 735 -19.51 -26.25 29.77
CA ALA A 735 -18.65 -26.06 28.60
C ALA A 735 -18.23 -27.43 28.03
N LEU A 736 -18.60 -27.69 26.78
CA LEU A 736 -18.24 -28.93 26.07
C LEU A 736 -16.84 -28.84 25.45
N SER A 737 -16.39 -27.62 25.12
CA SER A 737 -15.05 -27.31 24.61
C SER A 737 -14.45 -26.07 25.30
N GLU A 738 -13.16 -25.85 25.11
CA GLU A 738 -12.45 -24.62 25.47
C GLU A 738 -11.84 -24.00 24.21
N ASP A 739 -11.81 -22.66 24.15
CA ASP A 739 -11.29 -21.94 22.99
C ASP A 739 -9.77 -22.01 22.92
N HIS A 740 -9.26 -22.29 21.73
CA HIS A 740 -7.83 -22.32 21.45
C HIS A 740 -7.34 -20.94 20.98
N LYS A 741 -7.02 -20.08 21.95
CA LYS A 741 -6.45 -18.76 21.71
C LYS A 741 -4.92 -18.78 21.87
N PRO A 742 -4.15 -18.04 21.05
CA PRO A 742 -2.69 -17.97 21.16
C PRO A 742 -2.16 -17.48 22.52
N ALA A 743 -2.99 -16.78 23.30
CA ALA A 743 -2.65 -16.31 24.64
C ALA A 743 -2.67 -17.40 25.71
N ASN A 744 -3.32 -18.54 25.47
CA ASN A 744 -3.41 -19.64 26.43
C ASN A 744 -2.03 -20.28 26.64
N ASP A 745 -1.67 -20.62 27.87
CA ASP A 745 -0.32 -21.08 28.20
C ASP A 745 0.09 -22.35 27.43
N ILE A 746 -0.82 -23.31 27.27
CA ILE A 746 -0.57 -24.56 26.53
C ILE A 746 -0.27 -24.26 25.05
N GLU A 747 -1.09 -23.41 24.44
CA GLU A 747 -1.00 -23.03 23.03
C GLU A 747 0.27 -22.21 22.76
N LYS A 748 0.53 -21.21 23.61
CA LYS A 748 1.74 -20.37 23.58
C LYS A 748 3.01 -21.20 23.66
N ASN A 749 3.07 -22.15 24.60
CA ASN A 749 4.24 -23.00 24.77
C ASN A 749 4.47 -23.88 23.54
N ARG A 750 3.41 -24.45 22.94
CA ARG A 750 3.52 -25.21 21.68
C ARG A 750 4.03 -24.31 20.55
N ILE A 751 3.42 -23.15 20.34
CA ILE A 751 3.77 -22.21 19.25
C ILE A 751 5.25 -21.82 19.32
N ILE A 752 5.73 -21.45 20.52
CA ILE A 752 7.14 -21.07 20.72
C ILE A 752 8.08 -22.26 20.51
N ALA A 753 7.72 -23.44 21.04
CA ALA A 753 8.51 -24.66 20.86
C ALA A 753 8.59 -25.10 19.39
N ALA A 754 7.56 -24.80 18.60
CA ALA A 754 7.50 -25.08 17.17
C ALA A 754 8.26 -24.06 16.29
N GLY A 755 8.87 -23.04 16.90
CA GLY A 755 9.60 -21.97 16.20
C GLY A 755 8.76 -20.77 15.77
N GLY A 756 7.49 -20.72 16.17
CA GLY A 756 6.63 -19.54 15.99
C GLY A 756 6.83 -18.48 17.06
N PHE A 757 6.25 -17.30 16.85
CA PHE A 757 6.25 -16.22 17.83
C PHE A 757 4.85 -15.63 18.00
N LEU A 758 4.63 -14.94 19.12
CA LEU A 758 3.39 -14.24 19.42
C LEU A 758 3.63 -12.73 19.38
N SER A 759 2.71 -12.01 18.76
CA SER A 759 2.69 -10.55 18.71
C SER A 759 1.36 -10.04 19.24
N ASP A 760 1.39 -9.09 20.15
CA ASP A 760 0.18 -8.37 20.57
C ASP A 760 -0.04 -7.18 19.62
N ILE A 761 -1.09 -7.26 18.81
CA ILE A 761 -1.48 -6.20 17.90
C ILE A 761 -2.88 -5.73 18.30
N GLY A 762 -2.95 -4.57 18.93
CA GLY A 762 -4.22 -3.96 19.32
C GLY A 762 -4.90 -4.58 20.54
N GLY A 763 -4.18 -5.35 21.38
CA GLY A 763 -4.76 -6.10 22.51
C GLY A 763 -5.19 -7.52 22.14
N VAL A 764 -4.89 -7.97 20.92
CA VAL A 764 -5.19 -9.31 20.42
C VAL A 764 -3.88 -10.03 20.14
N CYS A 765 -3.70 -11.19 20.77
CA CYS A 765 -2.52 -12.02 20.58
C CYS A 765 -2.60 -12.74 19.23
N ARG A 766 -1.60 -12.55 18.37
CA ARG A 766 -1.51 -13.15 17.03
C ARG A 766 -0.27 -14.02 16.88
N VAL A 767 -0.43 -15.18 16.27
CA VAL A 767 0.63 -16.11 15.85
C VAL A 767 1.34 -15.55 14.63
N ASN A 768 2.65 -15.41 14.72
CA ASN A 768 3.56 -14.87 13.70
C ASN A 768 3.07 -13.54 13.09
N GLY A 769 2.49 -12.63 13.88
CA GLY A 769 1.99 -11.36 13.36
C GLY A 769 0.65 -11.42 12.64
N ASN A 770 0.09 -12.61 12.41
CA ASN A 770 -0.96 -12.79 11.42
C ASN A 770 -2.25 -13.39 12.00
N LEU A 771 -2.23 -14.62 12.51
CA LEU A 771 -3.46 -15.36 12.87
C LEU A 771 -3.81 -15.20 14.35
N ASN A 772 -5.07 -14.91 14.69
CA ASN A 772 -5.56 -14.80 16.08
C ASN A 772 -6.03 -16.15 16.68
N LEU A 773 -5.79 -17.26 15.97
CA LEU A 773 -6.14 -18.64 16.32
C LEU A 773 -4.87 -19.45 16.54
N SER A 774 -4.91 -20.46 17.42
CA SER A 774 -3.77 -21.37 17.64
C SER A 774 -3.98 -22.78 17.09
N ARG A 775 -5.23 -23.17 16.81
CA ARG A 775 -5.59 -24.45 16.18
C ARG A 775 -6.65 -24.23 15.10
N ALA A 776 -6.53 -24.94 13.99
CA ALA A 776 -7.43 -24.88 12.83
C ALA A 776 -7.17 -26.06 11.89
N ILE A 777 -8.17 -26.45 11.09
CA ILE A 777 -7.97 -27.28 9.89
C ILE A 777 -7.55 -26.35 8.74
N GLY A 778 -6.66 -26.78 7.85
CA GLY A 778 -6.06 -25.93 6.82
C GLY A 778 -4.84 -25.18 7.35
N ASP A 779 -4.67 -23.90 7.01
CA ASP A 779 -3.53 -23.08 7.47
C ASP A 779 -2.16 -23.76 7.23
N LEU A 780 -2.05 -24.47 6.10
CA LEU A 780 -1.01 -25.48 5.90
C LEU A 780 0.42 -24.91 5.97
N ARG A 781 0.58 -23.61 5.70
CA ARG A 781 1.85 -22.88 5.82
C ARG A 781 2.45 -22.92 7.23
N TYR A 782 1.62 -23.07 8.27
CA TYR A 782 2.04 -23.17 9.66
C TYR A 782 2.34 -24.61 10.11
N LYS A 783 2.15 -25.58 9.20
CA LYS A 783 2.23 -27.02 9.42
C LYS A 783 3.29 -27.67 8.53
N THR A 784 4.41 -26.99 8.32
CA THR A 784 5.48 -27.40 7.37
C THR A 784 6.71 -27.97 8.06
N ASN A 785 6.75 -28.00 9.40
CA ASN A 785 7.90 -28.52 10.13
C ASN A 785 7.87 -30.05 10.16
N ASN A 786 8.63 -30.69 9.25
CA ASN A 786 8.71 -32.15 9.13
C ASN A 786 9.39 -32.85 10.32
N GLU A 787 10.04 -32.11 11.22
CA GLU A 787 10.67 -32.67 12.43
C GLU A 787 9.69 -32.77 13.61
N LEU A 788 8.51 -32.16 13.49
CA LEU A 788 7.48 -32.13 14.53
C LEU A 788 6.27 -32.98 14.14
N PRO A 789 5.65 -33.70 15.10
CA PRO A 789 4.37 -34.35 14.86
C PRO A 789 3.27 -33.30 14.60
N ALA A 790 2.15 -33.72 13.98
CA ALA A 790 1.04 -32.84 13.63
C ALA A 790 0.50 -32.03 14.83
N ALA A 791 0.43 -32.65 16.02
CA ALA A 791 0.01 -32.02 17.27
C ALA A 791 0.95 -30.91 17.77
N ALA A 792 2.21 -30.88 17.31
CA ALA A 792 3.25 -29.98 17.80
C ALA A 792 3.58 -28.85 16.81
N GLN A 793 2.83 -28.71 15.72
CA GLN A 793 3.00 -27.63 14.74
C GLN A 793 2.63 -26.26 15.34
N ILE A 794 3.05 -25.16 14.68
CA ILE A 794 2.75 -23.78 15.12
C ILE A 794 1.23 -23.59 15.23
N ILE A 795 0.51 -23.88 14.14
CA ILE A 795 -0.93 -24.10 14.15
C ILE A 795 -1.15 -25.59 13.94
N THR A 796 -2.06 -26.22 14.69
CA THR A 796 -2.34 -27.66 14.57
C THR A 796 -3.82 -27.91 14.32
N ALA A 797 -4.13 -28.97 13.55
CA ALA A 797 -5.48 -29.49 13.42
C ALA A 797 -5.86 -30.45 14.55
N GLU A 798 -4.91 -30.85 15.43
CA GLU A 798 -5.17 -31.74 16.56
C GLU A 798 -6.27 -31.16 17.46
N PRO A 799 -7.45 -31.79 17.53
CA PRO A 799 -8.54 -31.30 18.35
C PRO A 799 -8.36 -31.72 19.81
N ASP A 800 -8.88 -30.92 20.73
CA ASP A 800 -9.15 -31.42 22.07
C ASP A 800 -10.48 -32.18 22.04
N VAL A 801 -10.45 -33.45 22.44
CA VAL A 801 -11.65 -34.30 22.50
C VAL A 801 -12.08 -34.50 23.94
N ARG A 802 -13.36 -34.21 24.22
CA ARG A 802 -13.98 -34.38 25.54
C ARG A 802 -15.22 -35.25 25.44
N LYS A 803 -15.39 -36.12 26.44
CA LYS A 803 -16.49 -37.09 26.52
C LYS A 803 -17.41 -36.79 27.70
N PHE A 804 -18.71 -36.81 27.46
CA PHE A 804 -19.74 -36.51 28.45
C PHE A 804 -20.83 -37.57 28.43
N GLN A 805 -21.20 -38.07 29.62
CA GLN A 805 -22.38 -38.92 29.78
C GLN A 805 -23.63 -38.03 29.77
N ILE A 806 -24.54 -38.32 28.84
CA ILE A 806 -25.86 -37.69 28.77
C ILE A 806 -26.72 -38.26 29.91
N THR A 807 -27.43 -37.37 30.60
CA THR A 807 -28.30 -37.65 31.74
C THR A 807 -29.69 -37.10 31.48
N SER A 808 -30.66 -37.46 32.32
CA SER A 808 -32.03 -36.92 32.22
C SER A 808 -32.13 -35.41 32.51
N GLU A 809 -31.10 -34.81 33.08
CA GLU A 809 -31.01 -33.36 33.31
C GLU A 809 -30.56 -32.58 32.07
N ASP A 810 -30.00 -33.27 31.07
CA ASP A 810 -29.43 -32.66 29.88
C ASP A 810 -30.53 -32.41 28.85
N ARG A 811 -30.91 -31.14 28.66
CA ARG A 811 -32.04 -30.76 27.79
C ARG A 811 -31.63 -30.59 26.34
N PHE A 812 -30.50 -29.92 26.11
CA PHE A 812 -29.99 -29.58 24.79
C PHE A 812 -28.51 -29.22 24.88
N PHE A 813 -27.83 -29.26 23.73
CA PHE A 813 -26.53 -28.61 23.56
C PHE A 813 -26.56 -27.66 22.37
N VAL A 814 -25.63 -26.71 22.36
CA VAL A 814 -25.46 -25.72 21.30
C VAL A 814 -24.02 -25.77 20.81
N LEU A 815 -23.83 -25.75 19.49
CA LEU A 815 -22.56 -25.49 18.84
C LEU A 815 -22.68 -24.16 18.09
N ALA A 816 -21.70 -23.27 18.21
CA ALA A 816 -21.68 -22.03 17.44
C ALA A 816 -20.24 -21.53 17.18
N CYS A 817 -20.10 -20.63 16.21
CA CYS A 817 -18.85 -19.92 15.92
C CYS A 817 -18.63 -18.71 16.83
N ASP A 818 -17.48 -18.05 16.68
CA ASP A 818 -17.06 -16.93 17.54
C ASP A 818 -18.00 -15.71 17.44
N GLY A 819 -18.67 -15.51 16.30
CA GLY A 819 -19.67 -14.45 16.12
C GLY A 819 -20.83 -14.50 17.12
N VAL A 820 -21.10 -15.66 17.72
CA VAL A 820 -22.03 -15.80 18.86
C VAL A 820 -21.30 -15.66 20.20
N TRP A 821 -20.15 -16.32 20.35
CA TRP A 821 -19.44 -16.40 21.64
C TRP A 821 -18.72 -15.12 22.06
N ASP A 822 -18.44 -14.23 21.12
CA ASP A 822 -17.94 -12.88 21.38
C ASP A 822 -19.01 -11.97 21.99
N VAL A 823 -20.30 -12.31 21.82
CA VAL A 823 -21.44 -11.53 22.29
C VAL A 823 -22.11 -12.15 23.52
N MET A 824 -22.26 -13.47 23.54
CA MET A 824 -22.99 -14.20 24.57
C MET A 824 -22.07 -15.16 25.35
N SER A 825 -22.17 -15.15 26.68
CA SER A 825 -21.48 -16.15 27.50
C SER A 825 -22.16 -17.53 27.40
N ASN A 826 -21.47 -18.57 27.87
CA ASN A 826 -22.02 -19.93 27.92
C ASN A 826 -23.38 -19.98 28.65
N GLN A 827 -23.52 -19.23 29.76
CA GLN A 827 -24.76 -19.21 30.52
C GLN A 827 -25.84 -18.37 29.82
N ASP A 828 -25.46 -17.26 29.17
CA ASP A 828 -26.42 -16.44 28.41
C ASP A 828 -27.08 -17.26 27.29
N VAL A 829 -26.30 -18.07 26.56
CA VAL A 829 -26.85 -18.96 25.51
C VAL A 829 -27.79 -20.01 26.11
N VAL A 830 -27.41 -20.64 27.21
CA VAL A 830 -28.26 -21.64 27.88
C VAL A 830 -29.56 -21.03 28.40
N ASP A 831 -29.51 -19.84 28.99
CA ASP A 831 -30.69 -19.15 29.49
C ASP A 831 -31.58 -18.68 28.31
N PHE A 832 -30.97 -18.15 27.25
CA PHE A 832 -31.65 -17.69 26.05
C PHE A 832 -32.42 -18.82 25.35
N VAL A 833 -31.80 -19.99 25.20
CA VAL A 833 -32.42 -21.17 24.58
C VAL A 833 -33.46 -21.77 25.52
N SER A 834 -33.16 -21.94 26.82
CA SER A 834 -34.09 -22.55 27.79
C SER A 834 -35.39 -21.77 27.89
N GLN A 835 -35.30 -20.44 28.03
CA GLN A 835 -36.47 -19.56 28.11
C GLN A 835 -37.37 -19.69 26.89
N ARG A 836 -36.78 -19.84 25.71
CA ARG A 836 -37.49 -19.88 24.42
C ARG A 836 -38.08 -21.27 24.13
N LEU A 837 -37.39 -22.33 24.53
CA LEU A 837 -37.96 -23.68 24.54
C LEU A 837 -39.15 -23.78 25.48
N ASP A 838 -39.07 -23.15 26.66
CA ASP A 838 -40.18 -23.12 27.63
C ASP A 838 -41.40 -22.31 27.10
N GLN A 839 -41.18 -21.43 26.13
CA GLN A 839 -42.23 -20.72 25.37
C GLN A 839 -42.75 -21.51 24.17
N GLY A 840 -42.22 -22.71 23.91
CA GLY A 840 -42.64 -23.58 22.82
C GLY A 840 -42.06 -23.22 21.44
N MET A 841 -40.98 -22.43 21.38
CA MET A 841 -40.31 -22.15 20.10
C MET A 841 -39.45 -23.34 19.64
N GLU A 842 -39.38 -23.51 18.33
CA GLU A 842 -38.61 -24.59 17.70
C GLU A 842 -37.10 -24.26 17.65
N PRO A 843 -36.20 -25.26 17.73
CA PRO A 843 -34.75 -25.03 17.78
C PRO A 843 -34.21 -24.12 16.67
N ALA A 844 -34.73 -24.24 15.44
CA ALA A 844 -34.32 -23.41 14.31
C ALA A 844 -34.75 -21.93 14.48
N GLN A 845 -35.94 -21.70 15.03
CA GLN A 845 -36.42 -20.35 15.37
C GLN A 845 -35.57 -19.74 16.49
N ILE A 846 -35.16 -20.57 17.46
CA ILE A 846 -34.29 -20.14 18.55
C ILE A 846 -32.90 -19.76 18.02
N ALA A 847 -32.32 -20.57 17.14
CA ALA A 847 -31.03 -20.26 16.50
C ALA A 847 -31.11 -18.94 15.71
N CYS A 848 -32.15 -18.77 14.89
CA CYS A 848 -32.41 -17.53 14.15
C CYS A 848 -32.49 -16.30 15.08
N ALA A 849 -33.30 -16.39 16.14
CA ALA A 849 -33.44 -15.31 17.12
C ALA A 849 -32.15 -15.04 17.89
N MET A 850 -31.31 -16.06 18.10
CA MET A 850 -30.00 -15.92 18.75
C MET A 850 -29.06 -15.09 17.86
N LEU A 851 -29.01 -15.36 16.56
CA LEU A 851 -28.18 -14.58 15.63
C LEU A 851 -28.63 -13.11 15.57
N ASP A 852 -29.94 -12.86 15.59
CA ASP A 852 -30.48 -11.49 15.66
C ASP A 852 -30.09 -10.77 16.95
N ALA A 853 -30.00 -11.49 18.07
CA ALA A 853 -29.58 -10.92 19.35
C ALA A 853 -28.06 -10.62 19.40
N CYS A 854 -27.26 -11.35 18.63
CA CYS A 854 -25.81 -11.15 18.54
C CYS A 854 -25.42 -10.03 17.56
N LEU A 855 -26.27 -9.70 16.60
CA LEU A 855 -25.94 -8.73 15.55
C LEU A 855 -25.77 -7.31 16.09
N ALA A 856 -24.59 -6.72 15.83
CA ALA A 856 -24.33 -5.32 16.14
C ALA A 856 -25.16 -4.38 15.26
N ASN A 857 -25.67 -3.29 15.85
CA ASN A 857 -26.33 -2.22 15.10
C ASN A 857 -25.35 -1.37 14.27
N ASP A 858 -24.13 -1.16 14.80
CA ASP A 858 -23.07 -0.41 14.15
C ASP A 858 -21.68 -0.98 14.55
N PRO A 859 -20.81 -1.36 13.59
CA PRO A 859 -19.51 -1.95 13.88
C PRO A 859 -18.53 -1.04 14.64
N LYS A 860 -18.66 0.28 14.51
CA LYS A 860 -17.80 1.25 15.18
C LYS A 860 -18.15 1.35 16.66
N GLU A 861 -19.45 1.40 16.96
CA GLU A 861 -19.93 1.45 18.34
C GLU A 861 -19.61 0.14 19.06
N ALA A 862 -19.83 -0.99 18.37
CA ALA A 862 -19.60 -2.33 18.93
C ALA A 862 -18.11 -2.73 18.95
N ARG A 863 -17.21 -1.93 18.35
CA ARG A 863 -15.77 -2.21 18.26
C ARG A 863 -15.45 -3.59 17.67
N GLY A 864 -16.24 -4.02 16.68
CA GLY A 864 -16.12 -5.33 16.02
C GLY A 864 -16.86 -6.49 16.68
N ILE A 865 -17.36 -6.34 17.92
CA ILE A 865 -18.18 -7.36 18.58
C ILE A 865 -19.53 -7.46 17.86
N GLY A 866 -20.01 -8.68 17.56
CA GLY A 866 -21.27 -8.89 16.85
C GLY A 866 -21.24 -8.48 15.36
N CYS A 867 -20.04 -8.37 14.79
CA CYS A 867 -19.82 -8.01 13.38
C CYS A 867 -19.31 -9.19 12.52
N ASP A 868 -19.23 -10.39 13.09
CA ASP A 868 -18.72 -11.57 12.39
C ASP A 868 -19.78 -12.32 11.57
N ASN A 869 -19.35 -13.36 10.84
CA ASN A 869 -20.24 -14.45 10.44
C ASN A 869 -20.80 -15.13 11.69
N MET A 870 -22.02 -15.61 11.61
CA MET A 870 -22.69 -16.23 12.75
C MET A 870 -23.38 -17.50 12.32
N THR A 871 -22.99 -18.61 12.92
CA THR A 871 -23.55 -19.93 12.68
C THR A 871 -23.81 -20.60 14.02
N ALA A 872 -25.02 -21.10 14.24
CA ALA A 872 -25.38 -21.80 15.46
C ALA A 872 -26.29 -23.00 15.18
N ILE A 873 -26.07 -24.10 15.90
CA ILE A 873 -26.90 -25.30 15.90
C ILE A 873 -27.37 -25.57 17.33
N VAL A 874 -28.68 -25.67 17.53
CA VAL A 874 -29.32 -26.09 18.79
C VAL A 874 -29.83 -27.52 18.62
N VAL A 875 -29.36 -28.43 19.48
CA VAL A 875 -29.73 -29.85 19.44
C VAL A 875 -30.42 -30.25 20.74
N LEU A 876 -31.69 -30.59 20.65
CA LEU A 876 -32.49 -31.13 21.75
C LEU A 876 -32.17 -32.61 21.96
N LEU A 877 -31.90 -32.95 23.22
CA LEU A 877 -31.63 -34.32 23.65
C LEU A 877 -32.95 -34.92 24.17
N ASN A 878 -33.29 -36.13 23.72
CA ASN A 878 -34.50 -36.84 24.14
C ASN A 878 -35.79 -35.99 23.96
N PRO A 879 -36.09 -35.49 22.75
CA PRO A 879 -37.28 -34.68 22.52
C PRO A 879 -38.53 -35.47 22.93
N LYS A 880 -39.35 -34.90 23.81
CA LYS A 880 -40.69 -35.43 24.10
C LYS A 880 -41.53 -35.25 22.84
N ASP A 881 -42.19 -36.31 22.38
CA ASP A 881 -43.08 -36.29 21.22
C ASP A 881 -44.20 -35.25 21.33
#